data_AF-A0A1Y2C8A1-F1
#
_entry.id   AF-A0A1Y2C8A1-F1
#
_cell.length_a   1.000
_cell.length_b   1.000
_cell.length_c   1.000
_cell.angle_alpha   90.00
_cell.angle_beta   90.00
_cell.angle_gamma   90.00
#
_symmetry.space_group_name_H-M   'P 1'
#
loop_
_entity.id
_entity.type
_entity.pdbx_description
1 polymer ?
#
loop_
_entity_poly.entity_id
_entity_poly.type
_entity_poly.pdbx_seq_one_letter_code
_entity_poly.pdbx_strand_id
1 'polypeptide(L)'
;MAPNGATDYASPKLVASLPVRSIAVAHTLLSTSAFLLCLAVGVGLHFERIVKNQYWGYPHEWWPSVSATIGDWYPERNLFQILIAVTSGPRFALVGASYLLSRRPASSVPGFVAICGLLRTLACGGWVFITSSDAADPHDIAMISYIVLNIPWMVGTTVLTTSEQRARTWRRVLGSAFFATLVPLVYWYIQHKVHRRAGAYSIYALFEWSLILLDVAFDSIAVLDFKRLEIRVLDLGEGASASKAHLAPPIAGSEQHKAFASETLLGRILGYTSETRSFLSQTYLALVFWTNLTALPPMIFYSSVWSMGLSGEEVLLFSSLSPALLSSRRIREFVLAQPFLLQLLIFGGNAAYKIDDEGAVRLRVVAFAVGAGCLHHAARWWEARKHPTELSARVGTFSLGLLLSVLLKFANFSLNPFWPIMSDAERPDLRMRTGGLNTIGLVLGGLALLDLALRSEPPLLPPAASTKSADPEKKETPSTATPTFASFLAASTGFGALVFLIHWLFTDSGTIIAWSWEGYPIRGPTAMPHGTLTLLAMSLGVALSHARSLVTSREWLIAGCAGSWVLYATKGWPAFSGGAVLGTFSLSLLPSFVEAITEHSPGSSFFLAFFIYNILNLASVWTVAYAFVPAGDLLRERTDIVLFAAVGLVSLGFANLKRPPSAAISLTPPPGMIRCLRISLVVLLVLSAAVVYHRRRLELPSPYHSEARLVTASIWTVHFALDGRMWESQRRMADIIREAEIDIIGLLESDVQRIVGGNRDITQYISSTLNMYADIGPSPSSNTWGAALLSKFPILNSTHHLLPSPHGELAPAIHATLDVYGTLVDVVVAHNGQEEDPLDRELQSTELARLMREAYPRPVIFLGYVVTKPHAKRPAPYEILVQDGLMLDVDPADEERWCEYILFRGLNRVAYARLNRGSNPSITDTELQVAKFTVPTEPLKLWTNAFDQPFVVDLSQFNRVDESLVPMPHRFDPKFRGYGFRGHYFQVLRTEDGTPGPMYYLSEEEKAAKLDAMAQVSECTQQ
;
A
#
# COMPACT_ATOMS: atom_id res chain seq x y z
N MET A 1 20.63 48.70 -55.58
CA MET A 1 21.97 48.85 -54.96
C MET A 1 21.76 49.54 -53.62
N ALA A 2 22.16 49.07 -52.44
CA ALA A 2 22.64 47.80 -51.88
C ALA A 2 22.21 47.86 -50.38
N PRO A 3 22.08 46.72 -49.67
CA PRO A 3 21.27 46.65 -48.46
C PRO A 3 22.04 46.98 -47.17
N ASN A 4 21.31 47.55 -46.22
CA ASN A 4 21.67 47.76 -44.82
C ASN A 4 21.96 46.44 -44.10
N GLY A 5 22.98 46.42 -43.25
CA GLY A 5 23.29 45.28 -42.39
C GLY A 5 24.34 45.62 -41.33
N ALA A 6 23.99 46.51 -40.39
CA ALA A 6 24.68 46.58 -39.11
C ALA A 6 24.05 45.53 -38.19
N THR A 7 24.74 44.40 -37.98
CA THR A 7 24.37 43.39 -37.00
C THR A 7 24.77 43.88 -35.61
N ASP A 8 23.77 44.28 -34.83
CA ASP A 8 23.89 44.48 -33.38
C ASP A 8 24.28 43.14 -32.73
N TYR A 9 25.49 43.06 -32.19
CA TYR A 9 25.88 41.93 -31.34
C TYR A 9 25.20 42.09 -29.98
N ALA A 10 24.28 41.18 -29.66
CA ALA A 10 23.58 41.15 -28.38
C ALA A 10 24.58 41.04 -27.21
N SER A 11 24.48 41.96 -26.25
CA SER A 11 25.27 41.95 -25.03
C SER A 11 24.87 40.78 -24.09
N PRO A 12 25.83 40.12 -23.40
CA PRO A 12 25.54 38.97 -22.54
C PRO A 12 24.62 39.32 -21.36
N LYS A 13 23.58 38.50 -21.14
CA LYS A 13 22.52 38.77 -20.15
C LYS A 13 22.72 37.97 -18.85
N LEU A 14 22.66 38.63 -17.70
CA LEU A 14 22.77 37.98 -16.38
C LEU A 14 21.48 37.24 -16.01
N VAL A 15 21.57 35.92 -15.82
CA VAL A 15 20.45 35.00 -15.53
C VAL A 15 20.25 34.80 -14.03
N ALA A 16 21.34 34.56 -13.30
CA ALA A 16 21.30 34.35 -11.86
C ALA A 16 22.64 34.75 -11.26
N SER A 17 22.63 35.28 -10.03
CA SER A 17 23.83 35.53 -9.27
C SER A 17 23.73 34.93 -7.87
N LEU A 18 24.74 34.14 -7.50
CA LEU A 18 24.82 33.48 -6.20
C LEU A 18 26.11 33.95 -5.50
N PRO A 19 26.01 34.53 -4.29
CA PRO A 19 27.20 34.87 -3.53
C PRO A 19 27.89 33.59 -3.06
N VAL A 20 29.16 33.41 -3.42
CA VAL A 20 29.91 32.16 -3.17
C VAL A 20 30.08 31.89 -1.67
N ARG A 21 30.01 32.93 -0.83
CA ARG A 21 30.01 32.79 0.64
C ARG A 21 28.94 31.82 1.17
N SER A 22 27.80 31.70 0.48
CA SER A 22 26.71 30.81 0.89
C SER A 22 27.12 29.34 0.86
N ILE A 23 28.07 28.97 0.00
CA ILE A 23 28.61 27.60 -0.10
C ILE A 23 29.37 27.25 1.20
N ALA A 24 30.24 28.15 1.66
CA ALA A 24 31.00 27.93 2.89
C ALA A 24 30.11 27.95 4.15
N VAL A 25 29.06 28.79 4.18
CA VAL A 25 28.06 28.79 5.25
C VAL A 25 27.28 27.47 5.27
N ALA A 26 26.79 27.01 4.11
CA ALA A 26 26.06 25.75 4.00
C ALA A 26 26.91 24.55 4.45
N HIS A 27 28.16 24.47 3.98
CA HIS A 27 29.12 23.45 4.43
C HIS A 27 29.27 23.45 5.96
N THR A 28 29.55 24.61 6.55
CA THR A 28 29.82 24.75 7.98
C THR A 28 28.60 24.37 8.83
N LEU A 29 27.41 24.85 8.45
CA LEU A 29 26.17 24.56 9.19
C LEU A 29 25.82 23.08 9.13
N LEU A 30 25.87 22.47 7.94
CA LEU A 30 25.51 21.06 7.77
C LEU A 30 26.52 20.14 8.46
N SER A 31 27.82 20.40 8.30
CA SER A 31 28.87 19.61 8.95
C SER A 31 28.78 19.72 10.48
N THR A 32 28.60 20.92 11.03
CA THR A 32 28.48 21.11 12.49
C THR A 32 27.22 20.47 13.04
N SER A 33 26.09 20.58 12.32
CA SER A 33 24.83 19.95 12.70
C SER A 33 24.93 18.44 12.70
N ALA A 34 25.65 17.84 11.74
CA ALA A 34 25.89 16.40 11.69
C ALA A 34 26.50 15.89 12.99
N PHE A 35 27.61 16.50 13.42
CA PHE A 35 28.33 16.10 14.63
C PHE A 35 27.55 16.40 15.93
N LEU A 36 26.95 17.58 16.06
CA LEU A 36 26.24 17.96 17.29
C LEU A 36 24.93 17.20 17.49
N LEU A 37 24.13 17.02 16.43
CA LEU A 37 22.87 16.29 16.54
C LEU A 37 23.13 14.81 16.80
N CYS A 38 24.15 14.23 16.16
CA CYS A 38 24.54 12.85 16.40
C CYS A 38 25.00 12.65 17.85
N LEU A 39 25.83 13.55 18.39
CA LEU A 39 26.23 13.51 19.80
C LEU A 39 25.04 13.66 20.76
N ALA A 40 24.13 14.59 20.49
CA ALA A 40 22.95 14.81 21.35
C ALA A 40 22.03 13.59 21.37
N VAL A 41 21.79 12.97 20.22
CA VAL A 41 20.98 11.75 20.11
C VAL A 41 21.69 10.56 20.76
N GLY A 42 23.00 10.40 20.52
CA GLY A 42 23.81 9.33 21.11
C GLY A 42 23.88 9.38 22.62
N VAL A 43 24.07 10.57 23.20
CA VAL A 43 24.00 10.77 24.65
C VAL A 43 22.57 10.55 25.17
N GLY A 44 21.55 10.90 24.40
CA GLY A 44 20.15 10.73 24.81
C GLY A 44 19.66 9.29 24.81
N LEU A 45 20.12 8.45 23.88
CA LEU A 45 19.60 7.10 23.66
C LEU A 45 20.58 5.99 24.08
N HIS A 46 21.88 6.19 23.85
CA HIS A 46 22.87 5.12 23.90
C HIS A 46 24.11 5.47 24.76
N PHE A 47 23.98 6.38 25.75
CA PHE A 47 25.11 6.92 26.52
C PHE A 47 26.11 5.86 27.03
N GLU A 48 25.66 4.88 27.82
CA GLU A 48 26.55 3.85 28.38
C GLU A 48 27.21 2.98 27.31
N ARG A 49 26.59 2.85 26.13
CA ARG A 49 27.10 2.06 25.03
C ARG A 49 28.19 2.81 24.25
N ILE A 50 28.02 4.11 24.05
CA ILE A 50 28.97 4.93 23.26
C ILE A 50 30.21 5.38 24.07
N VAL A 51 30.13 5.40 25.41
CA VAL A 51 31.29 5.68 26.27
C VAL A 51 32.12 4.43 26.58
N LYS A 52 31.65 3.24 26.21
CA LYS A 52 32.32 1.98 26.48
C LYS A 52 33.51 1.78 25.54
N ASN A 53 34.63 1.30 26.10
CA ASN A 53 35.77 0.82 25.34
C ASN A 53 36.01 -0.69 25.58
N GLN A 54 37.11 -1.23 25.04
CA GLN A 54 37.44 -2.67 25.12
C GLN A 54 37.71 -3.18 26.56
N TYR A 55 38.03 -2.30 27.50
CA TYR A 55 38.45 -2.65 28.86
C TYR A 55 37.55 -2.05 29.96
N TRP A 56 37.01 -0.85 29.73
CA TRP A 56 36.31 -0.02 30.70
C TRP A 56 35.02 0.57 30.11
N GLY A 57 34.05 0.85 30.95
CA GLY A 57 32.82 1.58 30.61
C GLY A 57 32.43 2.55 31.72
N TYR A 58 31.22 3.07 31.66
CA TYR A 58 30.69 3.94 32.72
C TYR A 58 30.74 3.22 34.09
N PRO A 59 31.18 3.89 35.19
CA PRO A 59 31.49 5.32 35.34
C PRO A 59 32.95 5.72 35.07
N HIS A 60 33.85 4.76 34.80
CA HIS A 60 35.27 5.07 34.57
C HIS A 60 35.47 5.84 33.27
N GLU A 61 34.71 5.48 32.23
CA GLU A 61 34.61 6.23 30.99
C GLU A 61 33.31 7.01 30.94
N TRP A 62 33.41 8.30 30.63
CA TRP A 62 32.34 9.28 30.80
C TRP A 62 32.19 10.22 29.60
N TRP A 63 33.06 10.12 28.59
CA TRP A 63 32.93 10.87 27.34
C TRP A 63 33.09 9.95 26.11
N PRO A 64 32.18 9.99 25.12
CA PRO A 64 32.22 9.07 23.99
C PRO A 64 33.18 9.54 22.89
N SER A 65 33.83 8.59 22.22
CA SER A 65 34.62 8.88 21.01
C SER A 65 33.73 9.33 19.86
N VAL A 66 34.32 10.04 18.90
CA VAL A 66 33.61 10.46 17.68
C VAL A 66 33.13 9.23 16.93
N SER A 67 34.03 8.25 16.74
CA SER A 67 33.76 7.02 16.01
C SER A 67 32.60 6.21 16.61
N ALA A 68 32.57 6.04 17.94
CA ALA A 68 31.48 5.31 18.62
C ALA A 68 30.15 6.07 18.57
N THR A 69 30.19 7.40 18.57
CA THR A 69 28.99 8.25 18.53
C THR A 69 28.31 8.18 17.16
N ILE A 70 29.09 8.14 16.07
CA ILE A 70 28.58 8.28 14.70
C ILE A 70 28.49 6.97 13.91
N GLY A 71 29.10 5.88 14.39
CA GLY A 71 29.30 4.67 13.60
C GLY A 71 28.57 3.43 14.07
N ASP A 72 28.22 3.34 15.36
CA ASP A 72 27.90 2.04 15.97
C ASP A 72 26.40 1.77 16.15
N TRP A 73 25.58 2.81 16.34
CA TRP A 73 24.19 2.64 16.78
C TRP A 73 23.18 3.41 15.91
N TYR A 74 22.00 2.82 15.77
CA TYR A 74 20.82 3.46 15.19
C TYR A 74 20.04 4.17 16.31
N PRO A 75 19.55 5.42 16.12
CA PRO A 75 19.48 6.17 14.86
C PRO A 75 20.64 7.14 14.59
N GLU A 76 21.61 7.26 15.49
CA GLU A 76 22.72 8.24 15.43
C GLU A 76 23.53 8.12 14.15
N ARG A 77 23.89 6.89 13.78
CA ARG A 77 24.66 6.56 12.58
C ARG A 77 23.97 7.06 11.32
N ASN A 78 22.69 6.72 11.15
CA ASN A 78 21.91 7.09 9.98
C ASN A 78 21.73 8.62 9.89
N LEU A 79 21.47 9.27 11.02
CA LEU A 79 21.37 10.72 11.10
C LEU A 79 22.67 11.41 10.66
N PHE A 80 23.81 10.92 11.14
CA PHE A 80 25.13 11.44 10.76
C PHE A 80 25.42 11.22 9.27
N GLN A 81 25.20 10.01 8.75
CA GLN A 81 25.41 9.67 7.34
C GLN A 81 24.57 10.52 6.38
N ILE A 82 23.29 10.77 6.71
CA ILE A 82 22.41 11.63 5.90
C ILE A 82 22.93 13.06 5.89
N LEU A 83 23.28 13.62 7.04
CA LEU A 83 23.73 15.01 7.14
C LEU A 83 25.09 15.21 6.44
N ILE A 84 26.00 14.24 6.51
CA ILE A 84 27.26 14.27 5.76
C ILE A 84 27.02 14.08 4.26
N ALA A 85 26.07 13.24 3.84
CA ALA A 85 25.69 13.09 2.43
C ALA A 85 25.22 14.43 1.84
N VAL A 86 24.37 15.17 2.56
CA VAL A 86 23.91 16.51 2.14
C VAL A 86 25.05 17.53 2.18
N THR A 87 26.00 17.40 3.11
CA THR A 87 27.20 18.26 3.20
C THR A 87 28.15 18.08 2.00
N SER A 88 28.12 16.93 1.31
CA SER A 88 29.05 16.62 0.21
C SER A 88 29.02 17.64 -0.92
N GLY A 89 27.84 18.08 -1.37
CA GLY A 89 27.68 19.08 -2.44
C GLY A 89 28.37 20.41 -2.11
N PRO A 90 28.01 21.07 -0.99
CA PRO A 90 28.69 22.26 -0.50
C PRO A 90 30.20 22.07 -0.31
N ARG A 91 30.65 20.88 0.12
CA ARG A 91 32.07 20.57 0.32
C ARG A 91 32.86 20.54 -0.99
N PHE A 92 32.36 19.84 -2.01
CA PHE A 92 32.98 19.84 -3.34
C PHE A 92 32.98 21.23 -3.97
N ALA A 93 31.89 21.99 -3.80
CA ALA A 93 31.79 23.37 -4.28
C ALA A 93 32.78 24.31 -3.57
N LEU A 94 33.04 24.11 -2.27
CA LEU A 94 34.04 24.84 -1.50
C LEU A 94 35.47 24.60 -2.03
N VAL A 95 35.81 23.34 -2.32
CA VAL A 95 37.11 22.99 -2.93
C VAL A 95 37.26 23.63 -4.31
N GLY A 96 36.23 23.54 -5.15
CA GLY A 96 36.22 24.14 -6.49
C GLY A 96 36.36 25.66 -6.47
N ALA A 97 35.59 26.34 -5.61
CA ALA A 97 35.67 27.79 -5.44
C ALA A 97 37.05 28.24 -4.91
N SER A 98 37.64 27.47 -3.98
CA SER A 98 38.98 27.75 -3.44
C SER A 98 40.07 27.63 -4.52
N TYR A 99 39.94 26.63 -5.40
CA TYR A 99 40.83 26.48 -6.56
C TYR A 99 40.72 27.66 -7.52
N LEU A 100 39.49 28.03 -7.90
CA LEU A 100 39.23 29.12 -8.84
C LEU A 100 39.78 30.46 -8.32
N LEU A 101 39.63 30.72 -7.01
CA LEU A 101 40.17 31.91 -6.36
C LEU A 101 41.71 31.95 -6.34
N SER A 102 42.34 30.79 -6.19
CA SER A 102 43.79 30.69 -5.98
C SER A 102 44.57 30.44 -7.27
N ARG A 103 43.89 30.12 -8.38
CA ARG A 103 44.51 29.75 -9.66
C ARG A 103 45.37 30.90 -10.20
N ARG A 104 46.64 30.60 -10.49
CA ARG A 104 47.55 31.52 -11.17
C ARG A 104 48.17 30.80 -12.39
N PRO A 105 48.30 31.46 -13.55
CA PRO A 105 48.81 30.81 -14.77
C PRO A 105 50.21 30.17 -14.61
N ALA A 106 51.03 30.70 -13.69
CA ALA A 106 52.43 30.30 -13.49
C ALA A 106 52.66 29.33 -12.31
N SER A 107 51.61 28.81 -11.65
CA SER A 107 51.76 27.94 -10.48
C SER A 107 50.83 26.73 -10.51
N SER A 108 51.40 25.54 -10.31
CA SER A 108 50.66 24.27 -10.15
C SER A 108 50.15 24.03 -8.72
N VAL A 109 50.60 24.85 -7.74
CA VAL A 109 50.27 24.70 -6.31
C VAL A 109 48.75 24.73 -6.05
N PRO A 110 47.95 25.65 -6.64
CA PRO A 110 46.49 25.63 -6.47
C PRO A 110 45.83 24.33 -6.96
N GLY A 111 46.33 23.77 -8.07
CA GLY A 111 45.82 22.51 -8.62
C GLY A 111 46.13 21.32 -7.72
N PHE A 112 47.35 21.25 -7.19
CA PHE A 112 47.74 20.23 -6.21
C PHE A 112 46.87 20.30 -4.94
N VAL A 113 46.69 21.49 -4.37
CA VAL A 113 45.83 21.69 -3.18
C VAL A 113 44.38 21.30 -3.46
N ALA A 114 43.86 21.60 -4.65
CA ALA A 114 42.51 21.21 -5.05
C ALA A 114 42.36 19.67 -5.13
N ILE A 115 43.34 18.97 -5.73
CA ILE A 115 43.36 17.50 -5.78
C ILE A 115 43.40 16.92 -4.36
N CYS A 116 44.26 17.44 -3.48
CA CYS A 116 44.29 17.03 -2.08
C CYS A 116 42.94 17.26 -1.39
N GLY A 117 42.28 18.39 -1.64
CA GLY A 117 40.94 18.68 -1.11
C GLY A 117 39.85 17.73 -1.63
N LEU A 118 39.92 17.33 -2.90
CA LEU A 118 39.02 16.34 -3.49
C LEU A 118 39.22 14.95 -2.88
N LEU A 119 40.48 14.48 -2.83
CA LEU A 119 40.82 13.20 -2.22
C LEU A 119 40.46 13.18 -0.73
N ARG A 120 40.68 14.30 -0.01
CA ARG A 120 40.25 14.47 1.39
C ARG A 120 38.72 14.33 1.50
N THR A 121 37.97 14.93 0.58
CA THR A 121 36.50 14.84 0.60
C THR A 121 36.01 13.42 0.33
N LEU A 122 36.66 12.69 -0.59
CA LEU A 122 36.35 11.28 -0.86
C LEU A 122 36.72 10.37 0.32
N ALA A 123 37.89 10.58 0.92
CA ALA A 123 38.32 9.86 2.12
C ALA A 123 37.33 10.08 3.28
N CYS A 124 36.78 11.28 3.42
CA CYS A 124 35.69 11.57 4.36
C CYS A 124 34.47 10.70 4.11
N GLY A 125 34.01 10.60 2.87
CA GLY A 125 32.91 9.69 2.53
C GLY A 125 33.26 8.24 2.87
N GLY A 126 34.48 7.81 2.58
CA GLY A 126 34.99 6.48 2.88
C GLY A 126 34.79 6.07 4.34
N TRP A 127 35.32 6.84 5.29
CA TRP A 127 35.23 6.47 6.72
C TRP A 127 33.85 6.76 7.35
N VAL A 128 33.00 7.57 6.70
CA VAL A 128 31.63 7.84 7.17
C VAL A 128 30.64 6.75 6.73
N PHE A 129 30.76 6.25 5.50
CA PHE A 129 29.84 5.25 4.95
C PHE A 129 30.32 3.80 5.16
N ILE A 130 31.62 3.58 5.29
CA ILE A 130 32.19 2.31 5.72
C ILE A 130 32.54 2.47 7.19
N THR A 131 31.70 1.98 8.10
CA THR A 131 31.93 2.15 9.54
C THR A 131 32.97 1.16 10.05
N SER A 132 33.61 1.49 11.18
CA SER A 132 34.56 0.61 11.88
C SER A 132 33.94 -0.74 12.27
N SER A 133 32.64 -0.75 12.55
CA SER A 133 31.87 -1.96 12.87
C SER A 133 31.57 -2.85 11.65
N ASP A 134 31.44 -2.25 10.45
CA ASP A 134 31.14 -2.99 9.22
C ASP A 134 32.42 -3.54 8.56
N ALA A 135 33.47 -2.72 8.48
CA ALA A 135 34.78 -3.11 7.96
C ALA A 135 35.87 -2.18 8.51
N ALA A 136 36.59 -2.65 9.54
CA ALA A 136 37.60 -1.87 10.25
C ALA A 136 38.77 -1.41 9.36
N ASP A 137 39.34 -2.29 8.52
CA ASP A 137 40.53 -1.95 7.74
C ASP A 137 40.26 -0.84 6.69
N PRO A 138 39.20 -0.92 5.85
CA PRO A 138 38.90 0.16 4.91
C PRO A 138 38.47 1.47 5.59
N HIS A 139 37.77 1.39 6.73
CA HIS A 139 37.43 2.55 7.54
C HIS A 139 38.70 3.28 8.02
N ASP A 140 39.64 2.55 8.59
CA ASP A 140 40.87 3.11 9.14
C ASP A 140 41.78 3.68 8.04
N ILE A 141 41.87 3.01 6.89
CA ILE A 141 42.60 3.53 5.71
C ILE A 141 42.00 4.86 5.25
N ALA A 142 40.67 4.96 5.16
CA ALA A 142 39.99 6.17 4.75
C ALA A 142 40.15 7.31 5.77
N MET A 143 40.09 7.00 7.07
CA MET A 143 40.30 7.96 8.15
C MET A 143 41.75 8.48 8.18
N ILE A 144 42.74 7.59 8.08
CA ILE A 144 44.16 7.99 8.03
C ILE A 144 44.43 8.83 6.78
N SER A 145 43.91 8.41 5.62
CA SER A 145 44.03 9.17 4.37
C SER A 145 43.44 10.57 4.52
N TYR A 146 42.29 10.71 5.18
CA TYR A 146 41.67 12.00 5.48
C TYR A 146 42.60 12.92 6.30
N ILE A 147 43.14 12.40 7.41
CA ILE A 147 44.03 13.16 8.30
C ILE A 147 45.33 13.55 7.59
N VAL A 148 45.93 12.64 6.82
CA VAL A 148 47.15 12.93 6.05
C VAL A 148 46.89 14.02 5.00
N LEU A 149 45.75 13.95 4.32
CA LEU A 149 45.38 14.94 3.29
C LEU A 149 45.00 16.32 3.89
N ASN A 150 44.71 16.40 5.20
CA ASN A 150 44.56 17.70 5.89
C ASN A 150 45.87 18.51 5.89
N ILE A 151 47.04 17.86 5.87
CA ILE A 151 48.34 18.54 5.86
C ILE A 151 48.49 19.43 4.62
N PRO A 152 48.49 18.89 3.38
CA PRO A 152 48.60 19.71 2.18
C PRO A 152 47.40 20.64 1.99
N TRP A 153 46.20 20.25 2.45
CA TRP A 153 45.03 21.12 2.38
C TRP A 153 45.17 22.36 3.27
N MET A 154 45.41 22.20 4.57
CA MET A 154 45.47 23.31 5.52
C MET A 154 46.68 24.21 5.29
N VAL A 155 47.85 23.62 5.03
CA VAL A 155 49.07 24.39 4.71
C VAL A 155 48.89 25.11 3.37
N GLY A 156 48.44 24.39 2.35
CA GLY A 156 48.27 24.91 1.00
C GLY A 156 47.26 26.06 0.93
N THR A 157 46.06 25.88 1.49
CA THR A 157 45.04 26.94 1.54
C THR A 157 45.52 28.16 2.32
N THR A 158 46.23 27.98 3.44
CA THR A 158 46.81 29.09 4.22
C THR A 158 47.86 29.89 3.43
N VAL A 159 48.69 29.21 2.65
CA VAL A 159 49.73 29.84 1.82
C VAL A 159 49.10 30.57 0.62
N LEU A 160 48.08 29.97 0.00
CA LEU A 160 47.37 30.53 -1.16
C LEU A 160 46.46 31.73 -0.79
N THR A 161 46.14 31.90 0.49
CA THR A 161 45.37 33.06 0.99
C THR A 161 46.22 34.33 0.97
N THR A 162 46.09 35.16 -0.08
CA THR A 162 46.86 36.40 -0.20
C THR A 162 46.04 37.68 -0.07
N SER A 163 44.72 37.64 -0.25
CA SER A 163 43.86 38.83 -0.34
C SER A 163 43.28 39.32 0.99
N GLU A 164 43.23 38.47 2.02
CA GLU A 164 42.56 38.77 3.28
C GLU A 164 43.43 38.36 4.48
N GLN A 165 44.07 39.35 5.11
CA GLN A 165 45.03 39.11 6.19
C GLN A 165 44.38 38.45 7.42
N ARG A 166 43.11 38.78 7.69
CA ARG A 166 42.33 38.15 8.77
C ARG A 166 42.10 36.67 8.52
N ALA A 167 41.74 36.26 7.31
CA ALA A 167 41.56 34.85 6.95
C ALA A 167 42.87 34.06 7.11
N ARG A 168 44.00 34.65 6.68
CA ARG A 168 45.32 34.04 6.82
C ARG A 168 45.75 33.85 8.28
N THR A 169 45.50 34.83 9.15
CA THR A 169 45.81 34.73 10.58
C THR A 169 44.99 33.61 11.23
N TRP A 170 43.68 33.58 11.01
CA TRP A 170 42.81 32.55 11.59
C TRP A 170 43.14 31.15 11.08
N ARG A 171 43.45 30.98 9.79
CA ARG A 171 43.92 29.69 9.26
C ARG A 171 45.23 29.23 9.88
N ARG A 172 46.20 30.12 10.09
CA ARG A 172 47.44 29.78 10.81
C ARG A 172 47.14 29.33 12.24
N VAL A 173 46.29 30.06 12.96
CA VAL A 173 45.92 29.72 14.35
C VAL A 173 45.21 28.37 14.40
N LEU A 174 44.16 28.18 13.61
CA LEU A 174 43.35 26.95 13.60
C LEU A 174 44.13 25.75 13.07
N GLY A 175 44.92 25.91 12.01
CA GLY A 175 45.76 24.85 11.48
C GLY A 175 46.88 24.47 12.45
N SER A 176 47.53 25.45 13.09
CA SER A 176 48.56 25.15 14.12
C SER A 176 47.93 24.48 15.34
N ALA A 177 46.74 24.91 15.76
CA ALA A 177 46.00 24.27 16.84
C ALA A 177 45.62 22.82 16.48
N PHE A 178 45.14 22.56 15.25
CA PHE A 178 44.82 21.21 14.77
C PHE A 178 46.03 20.28 14.89
N PHE A 179 47.20 20.67 14.38
CA PHE A 179 48.41 19.85 14.49
C PHE A 179 48.95 19.75 15.91
N ALA A 180 48.83 20.80 16.72
CA ALA A 180 49.23 20.76 18.13
C ALA A 180 48.36 19.77 18.94
N THR A 181 47.06 19.68 18.64
CA THR A 181 46.12 18.75 19.28
C THR A 181 46.43 17.27 18.98
N LEU A 182 47.11 16.96 17.87
CA LEU A 182 47.54 15.58 17.58
C LEU A 182 48.51 15.03 18.63
N VAL A 183 49.36 15.88 19.23
CA VAL A 183 50.35 15.44 20.24
C VAL A 183 49.67 14.86 21.50
N PRO A 184 48.78 15.58 22.21
CA PRO A 184 48.06 15.01 23.34
C PRO A 184 47.09 13.90 22.92
N LEU A 185 46.51 13.95 21.71
CA LEU A 185 45.67 12.85 21.19
C LEU A 185 46.46 11.53 21.16
N VAL A 186 47.64 11.51 20.53
CA VAL A 186 48.48 10.32 20.43
C VAL A 186 48.94 9.85 21.82
N TYR A 187 49.33 10.78 22.70
CA TYR A 187 49.69 10.43 24.07
C TYR A 187 48.56 9.71 24.80
N TRP A 188 47.34 10.26 24.77
CA TRP A 188 46.18 9.65 25.44
C TRP A 188 45.67 8.38 24.74
N TYR A 189 45.85 8.27 23.43
CA TYR A 189 45.63 7.02 22.70
C TYR A 189 46.54 5.89 23.23
N ILE A 190 47.84 6.17 23.46
CA ILE A 190 48.77 5.21 24.05
C ILE A 190 48.38 4.87 25.49
N GLN A 191 47.99 5.87 26.30
CA GLN A 191 47.52 5.63 27.67
C GLN A 191 46.28 4.73 27.71
N HIS A 192 45.36 4.89 26.76
CA HIS A 192 44.16 4.07 26.62
C HIS A 192 44.48 2.67 26.08
N LYS A 193 45.16 2.54 24.93
CA LYS A 193 45.34 1.26 24.22
C LYS A 193 46.45 0.39 24.80
N VAL A 194 47.60 1.00 25.14
CA VAL A 194 48.79 0.26 25.60
C VAL A 194 48.80 0.15 27.12
N HIS A 195 48.64 1.28 27.82
CA HIS A 195 48.72 1.30 29.28
C HIS A 195 47.39 1.03 30.00
N ARG A 196 46.27 0.91 29.25
CA ARG A 196 44.94 0.50 29.73
C ARG A 196 44.44 1.30 30.95
N ARG A 197 44.81 2.56 31.07
CA ARG A 197 44.41 3.42 32.21
C ARG A 197 42.93 3.75 32.14
N ALA A 198 42.21 3.57 33.25
CA ALA A 198 40.80 3.94 33.37
C ALA A 198 40.61 5.46 33.15
N GLY A 199 39.63 5.86 32.34
CA GLY A 199 39.33 7.26 32.01
C GLY A 199 40.20 7.87 30.91
N ALA A 200 41.25 7.17 30.47
CA ALA A 200 42.13 7.66 29.40
C ALA A 200 41.43 7.71 28.03
N TYR A 201 40.43 6.84 27.80
CA TYR A 201 39.67 6.84 26.54
C TYR A 201 38.77 8.07 26.43
N SER A 202 38.12 8.47 27.52
CA SER A 202 37.31 9.69 27.57
C SER A 202 38.15 10.95 27.31
N ILE A 203 39.37 11.02 27.86
CA ILE A 203 40.29 12.14 27.61
C ILE A 203 40.78 12.13 26.16
N TYR A 204 41.12 10.95 25.61
CA TYR A 204 41.44 10.78 24.20
C TYR A 204 40.28 11.28 23.30
N ALA A 205 39.05 10.88 23.62
CA ALA A 205 37.86 11.25 22.88
C ALA A 205 37.63 12.78 22.85
N LEU A 206 37.90 13.50 23.94
CA LEU A 206 37.83 14.97 23.93
C LEU A 206 38.78 15.61 22.91
N PHE A 207 39.99 15.07 22.75
CA PHE A 207 40.92 15.55 21.73
C PHE A 207 40.48 15.16 20.32
N GLU A 208 39.84 13.99 20.14
CA GLU A 208 39.25 13.57 18.87
C GLU A 208 38.13 14.54 18.42
N TRP A 209 37.19 14.85 19.33
CA TRP A 209 36.15 15.87 19.09
C TRP A 209 36.75 17.25 18.82
N SER A 210 37.81 17.62 19.52
CA SER A 210 38.51 18.89 19.29
C SER A 210 39.10 18.99 17.89
N LEU A 211 39.66 17.90 17.34
CA LEU A 211 40.19 17.87 15.98
C LEU A 211 39.09 18.11 14.95
N ILE A 212 37.94 17.48 15.11
CA ILE A 212 36.79 17.68 14.22
C ILE A 212 36.32 19.14 14.25
N LEU A 213 36.17 19.72 15.43
CA LEU A 213 35.75 21.11 15.58
C LEU A 213 36.77 22.07 14.94
N LEU A 214 38.07 21.83 15.13
CA LEU A 214 39.14 22.63 14.53
C LEU A 214 39.15 22.49 13.00
N ASP A 215 38.89 21.31 12.46
CA ASP A 215 38.84 21.05 11.02
C ASP A 215 37.65 21.76 10.34
N VAL A 216 36.44 21.64 10.91
CA VAL A 216 35.25 22.35 10.43
C VAL A 216 35.42 23.86 10.57
N ALA A 217 35.99 24.33 11.69
CA ALA A 217 36.28 25.75 11.91
C ALA A 217 37.31 26.27 10.89
N PHE A 218 38.34 25.50 10.55
CA PHE A 218 39.34 25.88 9.56
C PHE A 218 38.69 26.09 8.18
N ASP A 219 37.85 25.16 7.74
CA ASP A 219 37.15 25.27 6.46
C ASP A 219 36.11 26.41 6.46
N SER A 220 35.51 26.73 7.61
CA SER A 220 34.57 27.86 7.76
C SER A 220 35.20 29.23 7.44
N ILE A 221 36.53 29.36 7.59
CA ILE A 221 37.25 30.60 7.24
C ILE A 221 37.11 30.95 5.75
N ALA A 222 36.77 29.98 4.89
CA ALA A 222 36.48 30.21 3.48
C ALA A 222 35.35 31.24 3.26
N VAL A 223 34.45 31.46 4.24
CA VAL A 223 33.45 32.54 4.21
C VAL A 223 34.10 33.92 4.01
N LEU A 224 35.27 34.15 4.60
CA LEU A 224 36.00 35.42 4.47
C LEU A 224 36.61 35.60 3.08
N ASP A 225 37.11 34.52 2.47
CA ASP A 225 37.68 34.56 1.12
C ASP A 225 36.60 34.72 0.05
N PHE A 226 35.47 34.03 0.23
CA PHE A 226 34.36 34.04 -0.72
C PHE A 226 33.49 35.29 -0.63
N LYS A 227 33.74 36.18 0.32
CA LYS A 227 33.02 37.45 0.46
C LYS A 227 33.08 38.31 -0.81
N ARG A 228 34.15 38.16 -1.60
CA ARG A 228 34.39 38.94 -2.83
C ARG A 228 34.03 38.18 -4.11
N LEU A 229 33.48 36.98 -4.00
CA LEU A 229 33.15 36.11 -5.13
C LEU A 229 31.65 35.96 -5.30
N GLU A 230 31.21 36.07 -6.55
CA GLU A 230 29.84 35.86 -6.97
C GLU A 230 29.85 34.98 -8.21
N ILE A 231 29.11 33.87 -8.18
CA ILE A 231 28.89 33.05 -9.37
C ILE A 231 27.75 33.70 -10.14
N ARG A 232 28.05 34.16 -11.35
CA ARG A 232 27.09 34.75 -12.27
C ARG A 232 26.86 33.79 -13.42
N VAL A 233 25.60 33.43 -13.64
CA VAL A 233 25.19 32.66 -14.81
C VAL A 233 24.85 33.67 -15.90
N LEU A 234 25.63 33.70 -16.98
CA LEU A 234 25.46 34.61 -18.11
C LEU A 234 24.94 33.82 -19.32
N ASP A 235 23.96 34.37 -20.02
CA ASP A 235 23.47 33.89 -21.31
C ASP A 235 24.18 34.66 -22.44
N LEU A 236 24.90 33.94 -23.31
CA LEU A 236 25.73 34.50 -24.38
C LEU A 236 24.98 34.67 -25.72
N GLY A 237 23.72 34.22 -25.83
CA GLY A 237 22.90 34.36 -27.05
C GLY A 237 23.28 33.44 -28.22
N GLU A 238 22.37 33.31 -29.20
CA GLU A 238 22.55 32.44 -30.37
C GLU A 238 23.58 33.02 -31.36
N GLY A 239 24.73 32.33 -31.48
CA GLY A 239 25.80 32.66 -32.42
C GLY A 239 27.19 32.78 -31.79
N ALA A 240 27.29 32.89 -30.46
CA ALA A 240 28.56 32.85 -29.76
C ALA A 240 28.96 31.40 -29.48
N SER A 241 29.93 30.87 -30.24
CA SER A 241 30.60 29.62 -29.86
C SER A 241 31.18 29.80 -28.46
N ALA A 242 30.91 28.84 -27.57
CA ALA A 242 31.49 28.79 -26.22
C ALA A 242 33.01 28.51 -26.30
N SER A 243 33.78 29.47 -26.83
CA SER A 243 35.22 29.40 -26.85
C SER A 243 35.74 29.83 -25.47
N LYS A 244 36.04 28.83 -24.65
CA LYS A 244 36.80 28.88 -23.39
C LYS A 244 36.23 29.79 -22.30
N ALA A 245 36.11 29.25 -21.08
CA ALA A 245 35.65 29.99 -19.90
C ALA A 245 36.42 31.31 -19.70
N HIS A 246 35.80 32.44 -20.06
CA HIS A 246 36.35 33.77 -19.83
C HIS A 246 35.90 34.29 -18.46
N LEU A 247 36.86 34.50 -17.56
CA LEU A 247 36.70 35.35 -16.38
C LEU A 247 36.77 36.82 -16.86
N ALA A 248 35.65 37.48 -17.08
CA ALA A 248 35.57 38.84 -17.62
C ALA A 248 34.85 39.84 -16.67
N PRO A 249 35.17 41.16 -16.73
CA PRO A 249 34.90 42.15 -15.68
C PRO A 249 33.44 42.67 -15.67
N PRO A 250 33.00 43.38 -14.60
CA PRO A 250 31.58 43.59 -14.33
C PRO A 250 31.00 44.73 -15.18
N ILE A 251 29.89 44.46 -15.88
CA ILE A 251 29.10 45.49 -16.57
C ILE A 251 27.75 45.65 -15.84
N ALA A 252 27.41 46.92 -15.63
CA ALA A 252 26.20 47.44 -15.02
C ALA A 252 25.05 47.50 -16.04
N GLY A 253 23.81 47.47 -15.53
CA GLY A 253 22.62 47.78 -16.32
C GLY A 253 21.59 46.67 -16.24
N SER A 254 20.62 46.84 -15.36
CA SER A 254 19.42 46.01 -15.31
C SER A 254 18.54 46.34 -16.50
N GLU A 255 18.13 45.35 -17.28
CA GLU A 255 16.83 45.41 -17.96
C GLU A 255 16.17 44.03 -18.05
N GLN A 256 14.85 44.12 -17.93
CA GLN A 256 13.90 43.06 -17.68
C GLN A 256 13.63 42.19 -18.91
N HIS A 257 13.32 40.93 -18.61
CA HIS A 257 12.36 40.06 -19.31
C HIS A 257 12.76 39.20 -20.51
N LYS A 258 12.08 38.05 -20.49
CA LYS A 258 11.88 36.94 -21.44
C LYS A 258 13.04 35.95 -21.58
N ALA A 259 12.77 34.75 -21.07
CA ALA A 259 13.57 33.54 -21.21
C ALA A 259 13.28 32.93 -22.60
N PHE A 260 14.35 32.56 -23.32
CA PHE A 260 14.28 31.74 -24.51
C PHE A 260 15.12 30.48 -24.26
N ALA A 261 14.55 29.31 -24.55
CA ALA A 261 15.13 28.02 -24.23
C ALA A 261 16.15 27.60 -25.33
N SER A 262 17.38 27.26 -24.93
CA SER A 262 18.43 26.76 -25.84
C SER A 262 18.24 25.28 -26.18
N GLU A 263 18.28 24.99 -27.47
CA GLU A 263 17.95 23.71 -28.09
C GLU A 263 19.11 22.69 -28.09
N THR A 264 18.95 21.58 -27.36
CA THR A 264 19.66 20.31 -27.64
C THR A 264 18.69 19.33 -28.30
N LEU A 265 19.12 18.35 -29.10
CA LEU A 265 18.20 17.35 -29.70
C LEU A 265 17.34 16.64 -28.63
N LEU A 266 17.95 16.33 -27.47
CA LEU A 266 17.25 15.83 -26.30
C LEU A 266 16.31 16.89 -25.70
N GLY A 267 16.72 18.15 -25.60
CA GLY A 267 15.86 19.28 -25.18
C GLY A 267 14.71 19.59 -26.15
N ARG A 268 14.89 19.36 -27.45
CA ARG A 268 13.84 19.47 -28.48
C ARG A 268 12.86 18.31 -28.33
N ILE A 269 13.31 17.06 -28.24
CA ILE A 269 12.44 15.90 -28.00
C ILE A 269 11.71 16.03 -26.65
N LEU A 270 12.43 16.36 -25.56
CA LEU A 270 11.88 16.57 -24.22
C LEU A 270 10.96 17.80 -24.16
N GLY A 271 11.16 18.81 -25.01
CA GLY A 271 10.31 19.99 -25.14
C GLY A 271 9.03 19.69 -25.92
N TYR A 272 9.12 19.00 -27.05
CA TYR A 272 7.99 18.57 -27.88
C TYR A 272 7.03 17.61 -27.16
N THR A 273 7.54 16.77 -26.25
CA THR A 273 6.71 15.84 -25.46
C THR A 273 6.50 16.28 -24.01
N SER A 274 6.87 17.52 -23.65
CA SER A 274 6.88 18.00 -22.25
C SER A 274 5.50 17.94 -21.59
N GLU A 275 4.45 18.41 -22.28
CA GLU A 275 3.07 18.38 -21.78
C GLU A 275 2.55 16.96 -21.54
N THR A 276 2.75 16.06 -22.51
CA THR A 276 2.31 14.66 -22.39
C THR A 276 3.08 13.91 -21.32
N ARG A 277 4.41 14.11 -21.23
CA ARG A 277 5.23 13.52 -20.17
C ARG A 277 4.77 14.01 -18.79
N SER A 278 4.42 15.28 -18.67
CA SER A 278 3.83 15.89 -17.47
C SER A 278 2.54 15.28 -17.03
N PHE A 279 1.63 15.16 -17.96
CA PHE A 279 0.36 14.52 -17.72
C PHE A 279 0.57 13.08 -17.20
N LEU A 280 1.39 12.28 -17.91
CA LEU A 280 1.66 10.89 -17.53
C LEU A 280 2.34 10.76 -16.17
N SER A 281 3.36 11.58 -15.89
CA SER A 281 4.07 11.57 -14.61
C SER A 281 3.15 11.94 -13.44
N GLN A 282 2.33 12.98 -13.59
CA GLN A 282 1.41 13.41 -12.53
C GLN A 282 0.31 12.36 -12.29
N THR A 283 -0.21 11.73 -13.35
CA THR A 283 -1.15 10.61 -13.25
C THR A 283 -0.53 9.43 -12.53
N TYR A 284 0.73 9.10 -12.83
CA TYR A 284 1.43 8.00 -12.17
C TYR A 284 1.69 8.28 -10.68
N LEU A 285 2.12 9.50 -10.34
CA LEU A 285 2.31 9.88 -8.92
C LEU A 285 0.99 9.87 -8.14
N ALA A 286 -0.13 10.23 -8.78
CA ALA A 286 -1.46 10.05 -8.19
C ALA A 286 -1.82 8.57 -8.00
N LEU A 287 -1.47 7.69 -8.94
CA LEU A 287 -1.62 6.24 -8.77
C LEU A 287 -0.83 5.72 -7.55
N VAL A 288 0.40 6.21 -7.32
CA VAL A 288 1.20 5.83 -6.14
C VAL A 288 0.49 6.20 -4.85
N PHE A 289 -0.12 7.40 -4.78
CA PHE A 289 -0.95 7.80 -3.64
C PHE A 289 -2.15 6.87 -3.43
N TRP A 290 -2.93 6.60 -4.48
CA TRP A 290 -4.09 5.70 -4.40
C TRP A 290 -3.69 4.27 -4.01
N THR A 291 -2.53 3.80 -4.46
CA THR A 291 -1.96 2.51 -4.08
C THR A 291 -1.68 2.44 -2.58
N ASN A 292 -1.05 3.47 -1.99
CA ASN A 292 -0.83 3.52 -0.54
C ASN A 292 -2.15 3.66 0.24
N LEU A 293 -3.05 4.54 -0.22
CA LEU A 293 -4.31 4.82 0.48
C LEU A 293 -5.22 3.58 0.56
N THR A 294 -5.27 2.78 -0.50
CA THR A 294 -6.09 1.55 -0.56
C THR A 294 -5.43 0.36 0.13
N ALA A 295 -4.11 0.39 0.35
CA ALA A 295 -3.39 -0.63 1.11
C ALA A 295 -3.42 -0.41 2.63
N LEU A 296 -3.54 0.84 3.08
CA LEU A 296 -3.47 1.15 4.50
C LEU A 296 -4.59 0.47 5.33
N PRO A 297 -5.88 0.53 4.95
CA PRO A 297 -6.94 -0.08 5.75
C PRO A 297 -6.80 -1.60 5.97
N PRO A 298 -6.51 -2.46 4.96
CA PRO A 298 -6.31 -3.88 5.22
C PRO A 298 -5.12 -4.19 6.10
N MET A 299 -4.07 -3.37 6.06
CA MET A 299 -2.93 -3.51 6.96
C MET A 299 -3.27 -3.15 8.41
N ILE A 300 -4.11 -2.14 8.62
CA ILE A 300 -4.63 -1.79 9.97
C ILE A 300 -5.55 -2.89 10.47
N PHE A 301 -6.50 -3.30 9.62
CA PHE A 301 -7.53 -4.28 9.98
C PHE A 301 -6.93 -5.65 10.32
N TYR A 302 -5.85 -6.06 9.64
CA TYR A 302 -5.07 -7.24 10.00
C TYR A 302 -4.77 -7.27 11.51
N SER A 303 -4.16 -6.21 12.06
CA SER A 303 -3.86 -6.17 13.50
C SER A 303 -5.09 -6.26 14.38
N SER A 304 -6.21 -5.65 13.98
CA SER A 304 -7.47 -5.71 14.71
C SER A 304 -8.05 -7.13 14.78
N VAL A 305 -8.11 -7.84 13.65
CA VAL A 305 -8.67 -9.20 13.57
C VAL A 305 -7.83 -10.18 14.40
N TRP A 306 -6.50 -10.13 14.30
CA TRP A 306 -5.62 -10.98 15.10
C TRP A 306 -5.73 -10.73 16.60
N SER A 307 -6.08 -9.50 17.01
CA SER A 307 -6.33 -9.16 18.41
C SER A 307 -7.77 -9.36 18.86
N MET A 308 -8.68 -9.74 17.93
CA MET A 308 -10.13 -9.81 18.13
C MET A 308 -10.68 -8.53 18.80
N GLY A 309 -10.18 -7.36 18.38
CA GLY A 309 -10.47 -6.08 19.01
C GLY A 309 -9.59 -4.92 18.51
N LEU A 310 -9.48 -3.86 19.31
CA LEU A 310 -8.60 -2.73 19.01
C LEU A 310 -7.16 -3.03 19.46
N SER A 311 -6.24 -3.08 18.50
CA SER A 311 -4.83 -3.38 18.72
C SER A 311 -3.97 -2.17 19.08
N GLY A 312 -4.47 -0.96 18.82
CA GLY A 312 -3.76 0.32 18.94
C GLY A 312 -3.20 0.84 17.61
N GLU A 313 -2.95 -0.04 16.63
CA GLU A 313 -2.48 0.35 15.29
C GLU A 313 -3.57 1.10 14.49
N GLU A 314 -4.85 1.03 14.93
CA GLU A 314 -5.95 1.79 14.34
C GLU A 314 -5.73 3.31 14.40
N VAL A 315 -4.89 3.80 15.32
CA VAL A 315 -4.51 5.22 15.39
C VAL A 315 -3.84 5.70 14.09
N LEU A 316 -3.23 4.80 13.31
CA LEU A 316 -2.58 5.12 12.04
C LEU A 316 -3.56 5.54 10.94
N LEU A 317 -4.86 5.25 11.09
CA LEU A 317 -5.92 5.80 10.23
C LEU A 317 -5.88 7.34 10.21
N PHE A 318 -5.54 7.95 11.35
CA PHE A 318 -5.47 9.40 11.51
C PHE A 318 -4.23 10.05 10.87
N SER A 319 -3.33 9.26 10.27
CA SER A 319 -2.25 9.80 9.41
C SER A 319 -2.80 10.69 8.29
N SER A 320 -3.99 10.38 7.78
CA SER A 320 -4.74 11.18 6.79
C SER A 320 -5.12 12.60 7.26
N LEU A 321 -5.07 12.88 8.57
CA LEU A 321 -5.32 14.20 9.16
C LEU A 321 -4.13 15.17 9.05
N SER A 322 -3.02 14.73 8.46
CA SER A 322 -1.81 15.52 8.25
C SER A 322 -2.02 16.91 7.63
N PRO A 323 -3.06 17.22 6.80
CA PRO A 323 -3.29 18.58 6.31
C PRO A 323 -3.46 19.62 7.42
N ALA A 324 -3.81 19.22 8.66
CA ALA A 324 -3.80 20.10 9.83
C ALA A 324 -2.52 20.93 9.96
N LEU A 325 -1.37 20.35 9.57
CA LEU A 325 -0.05 20.99 9.59
C LEU A 325 0.03 22.23 8.68
N LEU A 326 -0.80 22.33 7.64
CA LEU A 326 -0.88 23.51 6.75
C LEU A 326 -1.48 24.76 7.43
N SER A 327 -2.03 24.59 8.64
CA SER A 327 -2.44 25.72 9.50
C SER A 327 -1.22 26.53 9.93
N SER A 328 -0.07 25.88 10.13
CA SER A 328 1.20 26.55 10.41
C SER A 328 1.77 27.15 9.13
N ARG A 329 1.99 28.48 9.14
CA ARG A 329 2.55 29.20 7.99
C ARG A 329 3.93 28.64 7.57
N ARG A 330 4.80 28.33 8.54
CA ARG A 330 6.16 27.82 8.27
C ARG A 330 6.12 26.45 7.60
N ILE A 331 5.27 25.55 8.09
CA ILE A 331 5.12 24.21 7.52
C ILE A 331 4.48 24.31 6.14
N ARG A 332 3.45 25.15 5.97
CA ARG A 332 2.81 25.39 4.68
C ARG A 332 3.81 25.90 3.64
N GLU A 333 4.63 26.90 3.97
CA GLU A 333 5.67 27.42 3.08
C GLU A 333 6.70 26.33 2.73
N PHE A 334 7.10 25.50 3.69
CA PHE A 334 7.99 24.36 3.45
C PHE A 334 7.39 23.31 2.51
N VAL A 335 6.16 22.86 2.77
CA VAL A 335 5.47 21.84 1.96
C VAL A 335 5.29 22.31 0.53
N LEU A 336 4.90 23.57 0.33
CA LEU A 336 4.75 24.17 -1.00
C LEU A 336 6.10 24.32 -1.73
N ALA A 337 7.18 24.61 -0.99
CA ALA A 337 8.51 24.73 -1.56
C ALA A 337 9.16 23.37 -1.91
N GLN A 338 8.69 22.27 -1.33
CA GLN A 338 9.34 20.94 -1.44
C GLN A 338 8.43 19.84 -2.02
N PRO A 339 7.75 20.06 -3.17
CA PRO A 339 6.81 19.06 -3.73
C PRO A 339 7.50 17.73 -4.06
N PHE A 340 8.76 17.75 -4.49
CA PHE A 340 9.55 16.56 -4.78
C PHE A 340 9.79 15.72 -3.52
N LEU A 341 10.16 16.34 -2.39
CA LEU A 341 10.38 15.63 -1.14
C LEU A 341 9.11 14.90 -0.70
N LEU A 342 7.96 15.58 -0.73
CA LEU A 342 6.68 14.97 -0.36
C LEU A 342 6.34 13.79 -1.28
N GLN A 343 6.54 13.93 -2.59
CA GLN A 343 6.34 12.85 -3.56
C GLN A 343 7.30 11.67 -3.35
N LEU A 344 8.54 11.94 -2.95
CA LEU A 344 9.50 10.90 -2.57
C LEU A 344 9.04 10.13 -1.32
N LEU A 345 8.46 10.81 -0.33
CA LEU A 345 7.89 10.17 0.86
C LEU A 345 6.67 9.30 0.52
N ILE A 346 5.79 9.78 -0.36
CA ILE A 346 4.64 8.99 -0.87
C ILE A 346 5.15 7.74 -1.60
N PHE A 347 6.15 7.90 -2.45
CA PHE A 347 6.79 6.80 -3.19
C PHE A 347 7.43 5.76 -2.26
N GLY A 348 8.01 6.19 -1.13
CA GLY A 348 8.53 5.31 -0.09
C GLY A 348 7.51 4.30 0.45
N GLY A 349 6.22 4.64 0.47
CA GLY A 349 5.15 3.73 0.85
C GLY A 349 5.00 2.54 -0.10
N ASN A 350 5.13 2.75 -1.41
CA ASN A 350 5.10 1.65 -2.39
C ASN A 350 6.37 0.78 -2.28
N ALA A 351 7.52 1.40 -1.96
CA ALA A 351 8.78 0.69 -1.75
C ALA A 351 8.81 -0.12 -0.45
N ALA A 352 7.85 0.11 0.47
CA ALA A 352 7.76 -0.59 1.76
C ALA A 352 7.59 -2.11 1.61
N TYR A 353 7.18 -2.61 0.45
CA TYR A 353 7.13 -4.06 0.17
C TYR A 353 8.52 -4.75 0.26
N LYS A 354 9.63 -4.01 0.18
CA LYS A 354 10.97 -4.57 0.40
C LYS A 354 11.28 -4.78 1.89
N ILE A 355 10.45 -4.26 2.79
CA ILE A 355 10.56 -4.47 4.24
C ILE A 355 9.95 -5.85 4.55
N ASP A 356 10.83 -6.81 4.78
CA ASP A 356 10.48 -8.18 5.16
C ASP A 356 10.46 -8.33 6.68
N ASP A 357 9.43 -7.75 7.29
CA ASP A 357 9.11 -7.85 8.71
C ASP A 357 7.77 -8.59 8.92
N GLU A 358 7.30 -8.64 10.17
CA GLU A 358 5.97 -9.19 10.52
C GLU A 358 4.80 -8.34 9.99
N GLY A 359 5.08 -7.17 9.40
CA GLY A 359 4.12 -6.26 8.78
C GLY A 359 3.98 -4.92 9.50
N ALA A 360 4.40 -4.83 10.76
CA ALA A 360 4.22 -3.63 11.59
C ALA A 360 5.03 -2.41 11.11
N VAL A 361 6.30 -2.60 10.74
CA VAL A 361 7.14 -1.52 10.19
C VAL A 361 6.62 -1.12 8.82
N ARG A 362 6.25 -2.10 7.99
CA ARG A 362 5.64 -1.86 6.67
C ARG A 362 4.37 -1.00 6.80
N LEU A 363 3.48 -1.33 7.74
CA LEU A 363 2.26 -0.59 8.04
C LEU A 363 2.57 0.88 8.40
N ARG A 364 3.52 1.13 9.30
CA ARG A 364 3.87 2.49 9.73
C ARG A 364 4.46 3.34 8.61
N VAL A 365 5.30 2.74 7.73
CA VAL A 365 5.84 3.42 6.55
C VAL A 365 4.72 3.79 5.57
N VAL A 366 3.78 2.87 5.34
CA VAL A 366 2.61 3.13 4.47
C VAL A 366 1.72 4.21 5.07
N ALA A 367 1.44 4.19 6.37
CA ALA A 367 0.69 5.23 7.06
C ALA A 367 1.36 6.61 6.94
N PHE A 368 2.68 6.67 7.12
CA PHE A 368 3.43 7.90 6.93
C PHE A 368 3.36 8.40 5.48
N ALA A 369 3.44 7.50 4.49
CA ALA A 369 3.29 7.83 3.07
C ALA A 369 1.89 8.36 2.73
N VAL A 370 0.82 7.77 3.30
CA VAL A 370 -0.55 8.28 3.17
C VAL A 370 -0.67 9.67 3.78
N GLY A 371 -0.12 9.88 4.97
CA GLY A 371 -0.07 11.21 5.60
C GLY A 371 0.69 12.24 4.74
N ALA A 372 1.85 11.89 4.19
CA ALA A 372 2.57 12.75 3.26
C ALA A 372 1.73 13.06 1.99
N GLY A 373 0.97 12.08 1.51
CA GLY A 373 0.07 12.20 0.36
C GLY A 373 -1.09 13.15 0.57
N CYS A 374 -1.83 12.99 1.68
CA CYS A 374 -2.92 13.90 2.05
C CYS A 374 -2.41 15.34 2.18
N LEU A 375 -1.25 15.52 2.82
CA LEU A 375 -0.61 16.83 2.98
C LEU A 375 -0.19 17.43 1.63
N HIS A 376 0.41 16.63 0.76
CA HIS A 376 0.85 17.04 -0.57
C HIS A 376 -0.31 17.49 -1.45
N HIS A 377 -1.33 16.65 -1.62
CA HIS A 377 -2.47 16.97 -2.49
C HIS A 377 -3.26 18.18 -1.98
N ALA A 378 -3.50 18.29 -0.66
CA ALA A 378 -4.14 19.46 -0.06
C ALA A 378 -3.35 20.75 -0.33
N ALA A 379 -2.03 20.73 -0.15
CA ALA A 379 -1.18 21.89 -0.42
C ALA A 379 -1.16 22.28 -1.90
N ARG A 380 -1.05 21.30 -2.81
CA ARG A 380 -0.97 21.54 -4.25
C ARG A 380 -2.30 21.98 -4.86
N TRP A 381 -3.43 21.48 -4.39
CA TRP A 381 -4.73 22.02 -4.81
C TRP A 381 -4.92 23.44 -4.28
N TRP A 382 -4.57 23.70 -3.02
CA TRP A 382 -4.67 25.04 -2.45
C TRP A 382 -3.76 26.07 -3.15
N GLU A 383 -2.56 25.68 -3.55
CA GLU A 383 -1.66 26.54 -4.34
C GLU A 383 -2.29 26.94 -5.68
N ALA A 384 -2.95 25.98 -6.36
CA ALA A 384 -3.58 26.19 -7.65
C ALA A 384 -4.96 26.89 -7.59
N ARG A 385 -5.47 27.23 -6.39
CA ARG A 385 -6.82 27.80 -6.20
C ARG A 385 -7.13 29.07 -7.03
N LYS A 386 -6.11 29.87 -7.34
CA LYS A 386 -6.25 31.10 -8.16
C LYS A 386 -6.04 30.86 -9.66
N HIS A 387 -5.74 29.61 -10.03
CA HIS A 387 -5.44 29.17 -11.39
C HIS A 387 -6.38 28.01 -11.75
N PRO A 388 -7.65 28.29 -12.11
CA PRO A 388 -8.67 27.26 -12.27
C PRO A 388 -8.33 26.17 -13.30
N THR A 389 -7.62 26.53 -14.36
CA THR A 389 -7.15 25.59 -15.40
C THR A 389 -6.14 24.58 -14.85
N GLU A 390 -5.20 25.03 -14.03
CA GLU A 390 -4.19 24.22 -13.35
C GLU A 390 -4.80 23.39 -12.21
N LEU A 391 -5.78 23.93 -11.48
CA LEU A 391 -6.50 23.16 -10.48
C LEU A 391 -7.26 22.00 -11.12
N SER A 392 -7.98 22.27 -12.20
CA SER A 392 -8.69 21.25 -12.98
C SER A 392 -7.72 20.19 -13.55
N ALA A 393 -6.53 20.60 -13.99
CA ALA A 393 -5.44 19.69 -14.38
C ALA A 393 -5.12 18.66 -13.30
N ARG A 394 -4.76 19.18 -12.11
CA ARG A 394 -4.28 18.39 -10.97
C ARG A 394 -5.35 17.43 -10.47
N VAL A 395 -6.61 17.86 -10.46
CA VAL A 395 -7.74 16.98 -10.11
C VAL A 395 -7.99 15.94 -11.20
N GLY A 396 -7.89 16.32 -12.48
CA GLY A 396 -8.04 15.39 -13.60
C GLY A 396 -6.99 14.27 -13.59
N THR A 397 -5.71 14.59 -13.37
CA THR A 397 -4.64 13.59 -13.22
C THR A 397 -4.81 12.75 -11.96
N PHE A 398 -5.32 13.34 -10.87
CA PHE A 398 -5.64 12.62 -9.63
C PHE A 398 -6.75 11.58 -9.82
N SER A 399 -7.84 11.94 -10.51
CA SER A 399 -8.92 11.02 -10.87
C SER A 399 -8.46 9.95 -11.86
N LEU A 400 -7.59 10.29 -12.81
CA LEU A 400 -7.02 9.31 -13.73
C LEU A 400 -6.09 8.33 -13.02
N GLY A 401 -5.35 8.76 -11.99
CA GLY A 401 -4.56 7.88 -11.13
C GLY A 401 -5.41 6.83 -10.41
N LEU A 402 -6.60 7.22 -9.92
CA LEU A 402 -7.59 6.28 -9.36
C LEU A 402 -8.07 5.29 -10.40
N LEU A 403 -8.52 5.78 -11.57
CA LEU A 403 -9.00 4.93 -12.67
C LEU A 403 -7.93 3.93 -13.11
N LEU A 404 -6.66 4.35 -13.17
CA LEU A 404 -5.54 3.46 -13.47
C LEU A 404 -5.34 2.43 -12.37
N SER A 405 -5.49 2.80 -11.10
CA SER A 405 -5.46 1.85 -9.97
C SER A 405 -6.56 0.79 -10.10
N VAL A 406 -7.79 1.20 -10.45
CA VAL A 406 -8.92 0.28 -10.65
C VAL A 406 -8.71 -0.60 -11.88
N LEU A 407 -8.17 -0.06 -12.99
CA LEU A 407 -7.81 -0.86 -14.17
C LEU A 407 -6.73 -1.91 -13.82
N LEU A 408 -5.71 -1.54 -13.04
CA LEU A 408 -4.65 -2.46 -12.63
C LEU A 408 -5.19 -3.57 -11.72
N LYS A 409 -6.09 -3.24 -10.78
CA LYS A 409 -6.83 -4.23 -10.00
C LYS A 409 -7.67 -5.13 -10.89
N PHE A 410 -8.42 -4.57 -11.82
CA PHE A 410 -9.22 -5.32 -12.79
C PHE A 410 -8.35 -6.25 -13.67
N ALA A 411 -7.15 -5.82 -14.06
CA ALA A 411 -6.21 -6.66 -14.80
C ALA A 411 -5.63 -7.80 -13.94
N ASN A 412 -5.39 -7.52 -12.66
CA ASN A 412 -4.72 -8.42 -11.72
C ASN A 412 -5.68 -9.04 -10.70
N PHE A 413 -6.86 -9.47 -11.15
CA PHE A 413 -7.82 -10.23 -10.33
C PHE A 413 -8.20 -9.53 -9.02
N SER A 414 -8.57 -8.25 -9.12
CA SER A 414 -8.96 -7.37 -8.01
C SER A 414 -7.83 -6.99 -7.04
N LEU A 415 -6.58 -7.34 -7.32
CA LEU A 415 -5.42 -6.94 -6.52
C LEU A 415 -4.62 -5.83 -7.18
N ASN A 416 -4.22 -4.81 -6.43
CA ASN A 416 -3.32 -3.79 -6.99
C ASN A 416 -1.90 -4.38 -7.00
N PRO A 417 -1.27 -4.59 -8.16
CA PRO A 417 0.04 -5.24 -8.24
C PRO A 417 1.17 -4.41 -7.63
N PHE A 418 0.94 -3.14 -7.30
CA PHE A 418 1.94 -2.24 -6.71
C PHE A 418 1.76 -2.08 -5.20
N TRP A 419 0.77 -2.75 -4.59
CA TRP A 419 0.53 -2.66 -3.16
C TRP A 419 1.76 -3.11 -2.33
N PRO A 420 1.98 -2.47 -1.18
CA PRO A 420 3.06 -2.85 -0.26
C PRO A 420 2.83 -4.23 0.40
N ILE A 421 1.62 -4.78 0.34
CA ILE A 421 1.27 -6.14 0.78
C ILE A 421 1.42 -7.20 -0.34
N MET A 422 1.98 -6.81 -1.49
CA MET A 422 2.30 -7.67 -2.62
C MET A 422 3.81 -7.83 -2.76
N SER A 423 4.25 -8.88 -3.43
CA SER A 423 5.66 -9.17 -3.66
C SER A 423 5.88 -9.64 -5.09
N ASP A 424 6.93 -9.09 -5.71
CA ASP A 424 7.47 -9.48 -7.01
C ASP A 424 8.66 -10.43 -6.91
N ALA A 425 9.11 -10.72 -5.68
CA ALA A 425 10.29 -11.52 -5.46
C ALA A 425 9.95 -12.99 -5.66
N GLU A 426 10.42 -13.58 -6.76
CA GLU A 426 10.63 -15.02 -6.85
C GLU A 426 11.82 -15.36 -5.95
N ARG A 427 11.59 -15.43 -4.64
CA ARG A 427 12.61 -15.89 -3.73
C ARG A 427 12.81 -17.40 -3.93
N PRO A 428 14.04 -17.92 -3.77
CA PRO A 428 14.35 -19.33 -3.95
C PRO A 428 13.58 -20.26 -3.00
N ASP A 429 13.02 -19.73 -1.90
CA ASP A 429 11.90 -20.36 -1.22
C ASP A 429 10.61 -20.07 -2.00
N LEU A 430 10.08 -21.10 -2.67
CA LEU A 430 8.84 -21.11 -3.48
C LEU A 430 7.54 -20.70 -2.72
N ARG A 431 7.62 -19.86 -1.68
CA ARG A 431 6.62 -19.59 -0.64
C ARG A 431 5.89 -18.24 -0.75
N MET A 432 6.25 -17.35 -1.68
CA MET A 432 5.66 -15.99 -1.76
C MET A 432 5.31 -15.51 -3.18
N ARG A 433 4.61 -16.31 -3.99
CA ARG A 433 3.95 -15.79 -5.21
C ARG A 433 2.63 -15.13 -4.84
N THR A 434 2.59 -13.80 -4.82
CA THR A 434 1.37 -13.02 -4.58
C THR A 434 0.90 -12.26 -5.84
N GLY A 435 1.73 -12.22 -6.88
CA GLY A 435 1.43 -11.55 -8.14
C GLY A 435 1.68 -10.04 -8.10
N GLY A 436 2.63 -9.61 -7.28
CA GLY A 436 3.13 -8.24 -7.27
C GLY A 436 3.95 -7.94 -8.52
N LEU A 437 3.86 -6.71 -8.98
CA LEU A 437 4.71 -6.12 -10.02
C LEU A 437 5.42 -4.88 -9.46
N ASN A 438 5.76 -4.93 -8.17
CA ASN A 438 6.25 -3.78 -7.41
C ASN A 438 7.49 -3.15 -8.03
N THR A 439 8.46 -3.93 -8.52
CA THR A 439 9.68 -3.42 -9.17
C THR A 439 9.34 -2.62 -10.43
N ILE A 440 8.41 -3.11 -11.26
CA ILE A 440 7.93 -2.35 -12.43
C ILE A 440 7.27 -1.06 -11.96
N GLY A 441 6.44 -1.16 -10.92
CA GLY A 441 5.80 -0.01 -10.28
C GLY A 441 6.79 1.04 -9.77
N LEU A 442 7.88 0.60 -9.14
CA LEU A 442 8.96 1.45 -8.65
C LEU A 442 9.77 2.07 -9.78
N VAL A 443 10.08 1.33 -10.85
CA VAL A 443 10.81 1.87 -12.01
C VAL A 443 10.00 2.98 -12.68
N LEU A 444 8.71 2.74 -12.96
CA LEU A 444 7.83 3.75 -13.56
C LEU A 444 7.63 4.96 -12.62
N GLY A 445 7.51 4.73 -11.32
CA GLY A 445 7.42 5.82 -10.33
C GLY A 445 8.72 6.61 -10.19
N GLY A 446 9.87 5.94 -10.27
CA GLY A 446 11.19 6.58 -10.31
C GLY A 446 11.37 7.45 -11.54
N LEU A 447 10.88 7.01 -12.71
CA LEU A 447 10.86 7.82 -13.93
C LEU A 447 9.95 9.05 -13.79
N ALA A 448 8.78 8.90 -13.16
CA ALA A 448 7.87 10.01 -12.86
C ALA A 448 8.49 11.00 -11.85
N LEU A 449 9.17 10.51 -10.81
CA LEU A 449 9.91 11.35 -9.86
C LEU A 449 11.09 12.08 -10.52
N LEU A 450 11.83 11.40 -11.39
CA LEU A 450 12.92 12.01 -12.15
C LEU A 450 12.39 13.13 -13.05
N ASP A 451 11.29 12.89 -13.75
CA ASP A 451 10.63 13.90 -14.58
C ASP A 451 10.14 15.08 -13.73
N LEU A 452 9.59 14.85 -12.53
CA LEU A 452 9.26 15.91 -11.57
C LEU A 452 10.50 16.71 -11.15
N ALA A 453 11.62 16.04 -10.86
CA ALA A 453 12.86 16.68 -10.43
C ALA A 453 13.52 17.51 -11.54
N LEU A 454 13.40 17.06 -12.80
CA LEU A 454 13.96 17.75 -13.97
C LEU A 454 13.11 18.96 -14.41
N ARG A 455 11.93 19.16 -13.82
CA ARG A 455 11.10 20.33 -14.09
C ARG A 455 11.47 21.48 -13.17
N SER A 456 11.80 22.59 -13.80
CA SER A 456 11.65 23.90 -13.17
C SER A 456 10.17 24.30 -13.27
N GLU A 457 9.31 23.81 -12.37
CA GLU A 457 7.98 24.42 -12.22
C GLU A 457 8.17 25.78 -11.53
N PRO A 458 7.98 26.92 -12.22
CA PRO A 458 8.01 28.21 -11.55
C PRO A 458 6.86 28.25 -10.54
N PRO A 459 7.06 28.85 -9.34
CA PRO A 459 5.98 29.05 -8.39
C PRO A 459 4.80 29.75 -9.08
N LEU A 460 3.58 29.26 -8.89
CA LEU A 460 2.38 29.89 -9.42
C LEU A 460 2.27 31.30 -8.83
N LEU A 461 2.62 32.32 -9.62
CA LEU A 461 2.54 33.72 -9.21
C LEU A 461 1.07 34.10 -8.92
N PRO A 462 0.80 35.02 -7.99
CA PRO A 462 -0.52 35.63 -7.86
C PRO A 462 -0.91 36.25 -9.22
N PRO A 463 -2.18 36.13 -9.67
CA PRO A 463 -2.61 36.77 -10.90
C PRO A 463 -2.29 38.27 -10.82
N ALA A 464 -1.65 38.80 -11.86
CA ALA A 464 -1.28 40.21 -11.94
C ALA A 464 -2.55 41.05 -11.74
N ALA A 465 -2.58 41.88 -10.71
CA ALA A 465 -3.59 42.91 -10.58
C ALA A 465 -3.51 43.76 -11.85
N SER A 466 -4.56 43.74 -12.67
CA SER A 466 -4.61 44.59 -13.85
C SER A 466 -4.53 46.04 -13.39
N THR A 467 -3.37 46.65 -13.57
CA THR A 467 -3.21 48.10 -13.59
C THR A 467 -3.98 48.62 -14.81
N LYS A 468 -5.26 48.89 -14.63
CA LYS A 468 -6.03 49.76 -15.52
C LYS A 468 -6.46 50.98 -14.72
N SER A 469 -5.78 52.08 -15.04
CA SER A 469 -6.22 53.48 -15.02
C SER A 469 -7.26 53.90 -13.99
N ALA A 470 -6.83 54.81 -13.11
CA ALA A 470 -7.71 55.63 -12.31
C ALA A 470 -8.69 56.42 -13.20
N ASP A 471 -9.98 56.09 -13.09
CA ASP A 471 -11.09 57.03 -13.30
C ASP A 471 -11.83 57.15 -11.96
N PRO A 472 -11.82 58.33 -11.30
CA PRO A 472 -12.33 58.48 -9.95
C PRO A 472 -13.83 58.81 -9.95
N GLU A 473 -14.68 58.03 -10.61
CA GLU A 473 -16.13 58.27 -10.54
C GLU A 473 -16.97 57.06 -10.97
N LYS A 474 -16.95 56.01 -10.15
CA LYS A 474 -18.07 55.06 -9.97
C LYS A 474 -17.77 54.19 -8.75
N LYS A 475 -18.43 54.49 -7.63
CA LYS A 475 -18.56 53.59 -6.49
C LYS A 475 -19.43 52.40 -6.91
N GLU A 476 -18.83 51.40 -7.54
CA GLU A 476 -19.37 50.04 -7.49
C GLU A 476 -18.68 49.31 -6.34
N THR A 477 -19.50 48.77 -5.45
CA THR A 477 -19.13 48.06 -4.23
C THR A 477 -18.29 46.82 -4.54
N PRO A 478 -17.17 46.55 -3.83
CA PRO A 478 -16.47 45.29 -3.97
C PRO A 478 -17.27 44.20 -3.25
N SER A 479 -18.08 43.44 -3.99
CA SER A 479 -18.79 42.26 -3.50
C SER A 479 -17.87 41.03 -3.46
N THR A 480 -16.73 41.11 -2.77
CA THR A 480 -16.02 39.90 -2.32
C THR A 480 -16.57 39.51 -0.95
N ALA A 481 -17.70 38.80 -0.95
CA ALA A 481 -18.25 38.24 0.29
C ALA A 481 -17.21 37.30 0.93
N THR A 482 -16.80 37.62 2.15
CA THR A 482 -15.90 36.76 2.94
C THR A 482 -16.51 35.36 3.11
N PRO A 483 -15.74 34.27 2.95
CA PRO A 483 -16.25 32.91 3.15
C PRO A 483 -16.85 32.78 4.56
N THR A 484 -18.13 32.37 4.63
CA THR A 484 -18.84 32.21 5.90
C THR A 484 -18.47 30.90 6.58
N PHE A 485 -18.63 30.82 7.90
CA PHE A 485 -18.42 29.57 8.64
C PHE A 485 -19.30 28.42 8.13
N ALA A 486 -20.54 28.73 7.74
CA ALA A 486 -21.44 27.74 7.12
C ALA A 486 -20.89 27.21 5.78
N SER A 487 -20.33 28.08 4.92
CA SER A 487 -19.70 27.63 3.68
C SER A 487 -18.46 26.77 3.92
N PHE A 488 -17.63 27.14 4.91
CA PHE A 488 -16.49 26.35 5.35
C PHE A 488 -16.90 24.94 5.79
N LEU A 489 -17.92 24.84 6.64
CA LEU A 489 -18.41 23.58 7.17
C LEU A 489 -18.92 22.70 6.03
N ALA A 490 -19.84 23.22 5.21
CA ALA A 490 -20.44 22.47 4.11
C ALA A 490 -19.42 22.03 3.05
N ALA A 491 -18.43 22.86 2.69
CA ALA A 491 -17.39 22.49 1.74
C ALA A 491 -16.49 21.37 2.29
N SER A 492 -16.12 21.47 3.57
CA SER A 492 -15.23 20.49 4.22
C SER A 492 -15.92 19.14 4.43
N THR A 493 -17.14 19.14 4.99
CA THR A 493 -17.88 17.89 5.25
C THR A 493 -18.30 17.21 3.94
N GLY A 494 -18.76 17.99 2.94
CA GLY A 494 -19.14 17.45 1.64
C GLY A 494 -17.96 16.85 0.86
N PHE A 495 -16.79 17.51 0.88
CA PHE A 495 -15.59 16.93 0.25
C PHE A 495 -15.12 15.66 0.97
N GLY A 496 -15.09 15.66 2.31
CA GLY A 496 -14.72 14.48 3.10
C GLY A 496 -15.62 13.27 2.81
N ALA A 497 -16.95 13.50 2.78
CA ALA A 497 -17.92 12.48 2.43
C ALA A 497 -17.81 12.01 0.97
N LEU A 498 -17.48 12.89 0.03
CA LEU A 498 -17.25 12.53 -1.36
C LEU A 498 -16.03 11.61 -1.52
N VAL A 499 -14.91 11.95 -0.87
CA VAL A 499 -13.70 11.10 -0.86
C VAL A 499 -13.99 9.75 -0.22
N PHE A 500 -14.79 9.72 0.85
CA PHE A 500 -15.25 8.48 1.47
C PHE A 500 -16.06 7.63 0.49
N LEU A 501 -17.07 8.18 -0.19
CA LEU A 501 -17.88 7.43 -1.18
C LEU A 501 -17.02 6.86 -2.32
N ILE A 502 -16.05 7.64 -2.80
CA ILE A 502 -15.09 7.18 -3.81
C ILE A 502 -14.24 6.03 -3.28
N HIS A 503 -13.70 6.15 -2.07
CA HIS A 503 -12.90 5.08 -1.47
C HIS A 503 -13.74 3.83 -1.21
N TRP A 504 -14.96 4.00 -0.70
CA TRP A 504 -15.82 2.91 -0.28
C TRP A 504 -16.34 2.06 -1.44
N LEU A 505 -16.72 2.67 -2.55
CA LEU A 505 -17.43 1.97 -3.63
C LEU A 505 -16.68 1.93 -4.97
N PHE A 506 -15.66 2.77 -5.18
CA PHE A 506 -15.07 3.02 -6.50
C PHE A 506 -13.54 2.90 -6.54
N THR A 507 -12.95 2.10 -5.64
CA THR A 507 -11.52 1.70 -5.68
C THR A 507 -11.30 0.27 -6.18
N ASP A 508 -12.36 -0.38 -6.65
CA ASP A 508 -12.34 -1.61 -7.44
C ASP A 508 -13.54 -1.65 -8.39
N SER A 509 -13.40 -2.37 -9.50
CA SER A 509 -14.47 -2.48 -10.50
C SER A 509 -15.62 -3.39 -10.07
N GLY A 510 -15.36 -4.28 -9.10
CA GLY A 510 -16.27 -5.32 -8.61
C GLY A 510 -17.07 -4.93 -7.37
N THR A 511 -16.74 -3.85 -6.65
CA THR A 511 -17.44 -3.52 -5.38
C THR A 511 -18.94 -3.31 -5.57
N ILE A 512 -19.36 -2.46 -6.53
CA ILE A 512 -20.80 -2.27 -6.80
C ILE A 512 -21.48 -3.51 -7.39
N ILE A 513 -20.70 -4.43 -8.00
CA ILE A 513 -21.19 -5.72 -8.49
C ILE A 513 -21.48 -6.64 -7.29
N ALA A 514 -20.54 -6.75 -6.35
CA ALA A 514 -20.73 -7.51 -5.12
C ALA A 514 -21.90 -6.97 -4.28
N TRP A 515 -22.09 -5.64 -4.25
CA TRP A 515 -23.27 -5.05 -3.61
C TRP A 515 -24.59 -5.53 -4.22
N SER A 516 -24.61 -5.71 -5.55
CA SER A 516 -25.78 -6.17 -6.29
C SER A 516 -25.97 -7.69 -6.34
N TRP A 517 -25.05 -8.47 -5.77
CA TRP A 517 -25.02 -9.93 -5.90
C TRP A 517 -26.11 -10.63 -5.08
N GLU A 518 -26.68 -11.71 -5.65
CA GLU A 518 -27.77 -12.52 -5.05
C GLU A 518 -27.55 -14.04 -5.20
N GLY A 519 -26.40 -14.48 -5.71
CA GLY A 519 -26.15 -15.90 -5.99
C GLY A 519 -26.70 -16.38 -7.34
N TYR A 520 -27.04 -17.67 -7.41
CA TYR A 520 -27.49 -18.37 -8.61
C TYR A 520 -29.01 -18.61 -8.61
N PRO A 521 -29.67 -18.62 -9.79
CA PRO A 521 -29.11 -18.32 -11.11
C PRO A 521 -28.69 -16.84 -11.21
N ILE A 522 -27.59 -16.59 -11.93
CA ILE A 522 -27.02 -15.24 -12.03
C ILE A 522 -28.00 -14.32 -12.77
N ARG A 523 -28.62 -13.39 -12.05
CA ARG A 523 -29.56 -12.38 -12.59
C ARG A 523 -28.95 -10.98 -12.74
N GLY A 524 -27.73 -10.78 -12.25
CA GLY A 524 -27.05 -9.48 -12.20
C GLY A 524 -25.72 -9.47 -12.96
N PRO A 525 -24.95 -8.38 -12.82
CA PRO A 525 -23.60 -8.32 -13.34
C PRO A 525 -22.66 -9.28 -12.59
N THR A 526 -21.55 -9.58 -13.23
CA THR A 526 -20.45 -10.43 -12.74
C THR A 526 -19.14 -9.67 -12.90
N ALA A 527 -18.15 -9.94 -12.04
CA ALA A 527 -16.86 -9.24 -12.10
C ALA A 527 -16.26 -9.24 -13.52
N MET A 528 -16.37 -10.37 -14.24
CA MET A 528 -16.03 -10.49 -15.65
C MET A 528 -17.26 -10.90 -16.47
N PRO A 529 -17.63 -10.17 -17.55
CA PRO A 529 -16.93 -9.02 -18.15
C PRO A 529 -17.33 -7.66 -17.55
N HIS A 530 -18.31 -7.61 -16.65
CA HIS A 530 -19.07 -6.39 -16.35
C HIS A 530 -18.31 -5.35 -15.50
N GLY A 531 -17.16 -5.68 -14.92
CA GLY A 531 -16.27 -4.68 -14.29
C GLY A 531 -15.85 -3.55 -15.25
N THR A 532 -15.86 -3.81 -16.56
CA THR A 532 -15.67 -2.77 -17.59
C THR A 532 -16.75 -1.69 -17.58
N LEU A 533 -18.00 -2.05 -17.22
CA LEU A 533 -19.10 -1.10 -17.11
C LEU A 533 -18.92 -0.16 -15.90
N THR A 534 -18.35 -0.66 -14.80
CA THR A 534 -17.95 0.19 -13.66
C THR A 534 -16.87 1.20 -14.08
N LEU A 535 -15.83 0.73 -14.78
CA LEU A 535 -14.78 1.61 -15.33
C LEU A 535 -15.33 2.64 -16.33
N LEU A 536 -16.32 2.24 -17.14
CA LEU A 536 -17.04 3.15 -18.04
C LEU A 536 -17.80 4.23 -17.27
N ALA A 537 -18.56 3.88 -16.24
CA ALA A 537 -19.28 4.82 -15.40
C ALA A 537 -18.33 5.81 -14.70
N MET A 538 -17.24 5.31 -14.13
CA MET A 538 -16.21 6.15 -13.52
C MET A 538 -15.55 7.10 -14.56
N SER A 539 -15.23 6.59 -15.75
CA SER A 539 -14.63 7.38 -16.84
C SER A 539 -15.60 8.45 -17.35
N LEU A 540 -16.90 8.13 -17.43
CA LEU A 540 -17.94 9.09 -17.76
C LEU A 540 -18.03 10.18 -16.70
N GLY A 541 -17.91 9.85 -15.41
CA GLY A 541 -17.87 10.84 -14.33
C GLY A 541 -16.72 11.83 -14.51
N VAL A 542 -15.51 11.34 -14.77
CA VAL A 542 -14.33 12.20 -15.03
C VAL A 542 -14.52 13.05 -16.29
N ALA A 543 -15.09 12.48 -17.36
CA ALA A 543 -15.38 13.23 -18.59
C ALA A 543 -16.41 14.35 -18.35
N LEU A 544 -17.51 14.04 -17.66
CA LEU A 544 -18.61 14.96 -17.33
C LEU A 544 -18.19 16.07 -16.37
N SER A 545 -17.12 15.89 -15.59
CA SER A 545 -16.62 16.92 -14.66
C SER A 545 -16.32 18.28 -15.32
N HIS A 546 -16.10 18.30 -16.65
CA HIS A 546 -15.89 19.51 -17.44
C HIS A 546 -17.21 20.23 -17.80
N ALA A 547 -18.33 19.53 -17.78
CA ALA A 547 -19.67 20.07 -18.04
C ALA A 547 -20.27 20.66 -16.75
N ARG A 548 -19.62 21.72 -16.22
CA ARG A 548 -19.96 22.28 -14.90
C ARG A 548 -21.43 22.63 -14.73
N SER A 549 -22.06 23.21 -15.76
CA SER A 549 -23.49 23.56 -15.73
C SER A 549 -24.40 22.36 -15.45
N LEU A 550 -24.07 21.19 -15.99
CA LEU A 550 -24.77 19.94 -15.76
C LEU A 550 -24.46 19.39 -14.37
N VAL A 551 -23.18 19.33 -14.00
CA VAL A 551 -22.72 18.71 -12.74
C VAL A 551 -23.20 19.47 -11.51
N THR A 552 -23.35 20.80 -11.59
CA THR A 552 -23.86 21.62 -10.47
C THR A 552 -25.38 21.83 -10.51
N SER A 553 -26.09 21.14 -11.41
CA SER A 553 -27.55 21.22 -11.55
C SER A 553 -28.28 20.48 -10.43
N ARG A 554 -29.53 20.84 -10.14
CA ARG A 554 -30.33 20.18 -9.09
C ARG A 554 -30.74 18.78 -9.52
N GLU A 555 -30.96 18.62 -10.82
CA GLU A 555 -31.33 17.39 -11.49
C GLU A 555 -30.22 16.34 -11.33
N TRP A 556 -28.95 16.76 -11.45
CA TRP A 556 -27.81 15.87 -11.23
C TRP A 556 -27.66 15.44 -9.77
N LEU A 557 -27.94 16.33 -8.82
CA LEU A 557 -27.99 15.98 -7.39
C LEU A 557 -29.09 14.95 -7.11
N ILE A 558 -30.29 15.15 -7.67
CA ILE A 558 -31.40 14.19 -7.53
C ILE A 558 -31.01 12.85 -8.13
N ALA A 559 -30.35 12.83 -9.29
CA ALA A 559 -29.86 11.59 -9.91
C ALA A 559 -28.85 10.86 -9.03
N GLY A 560 -27.89 11.56 -8.41
CA GLY A 560 -26.95 10.98 -7.46
C GLY A 560 -27.62 10.37 -6.23
N CYS A 561 -28.54 11.10 -5.59
CA CYS A 561 -29.31 10.61 -4.45
C CYS A 561 -30.18 9.41 -4.81
N ALA A 562 -30.89 9.47 -5.95
CA ALA A 562 -31.69 8.36 -6.45
C ALA A 562 -30.82 7.15 -6.76
N GLY A 563 -29.65 7.35 -7.36
CA GLY A 563 -28.68 6.28 -7.63
C GLY A 563 -28.23 5.57 -6.36
N SER A 564 -27.95 6.31 -5.29
CA SER A 564 -27.61 5.71 -3.98
C SER A 564 -28.76 4.92 -3.35
N TRP A 565 -29.99 5.43 -3.46
CA TRP A 565 -31.18 4.72 -2.97
C TRP A 565 -31.42 3.44 -3.78
N VAL A 566 -31.32 3.49 -5.12
CA VAL A 566 -31.49 2.33 -5.99
C VAL A 566 -30.42 1.28 -5.69
N LEU A 567 -29.15 1.68 -5.52
CA LEU A 567 -28.05 0.77 -5.15
C LEU A 567 -28.35 -0.01 -3.87
N TYR A 568 -28.91 0.65 -2.86
CA TYR A 568 -29.21 0.03 -1.56
C TYR A 568 -30.51 -0.79 -1.58
N ALA A 569 -31.59 -0.24 -2.15
CA ALA A 569 -32.94 -0.78 -2.04
C ALA A 569 -33.24 -1.91 -3.04
N THR A 570 -32.39 -2.12 -4.04
CA THR A 570 -32.59 -3.14 -5.06
C THR A 570 -31.39 -4.08 -5.15
N LYS A 571 -31.47 -5.10 -6.01
CA LYS A 571 -30.39 -6.06 -6.29
C LYS A 571 -30.25 -6.30 -7.79
N GLY A 572 -29.22 -7.03 -8.22
CA GLY A 572 -28.92 -7.31 -9.62
C GLY A 572 -28.66 -6.06 -10.47
N TRP A 573 -29.15 -6.06 -11.72
CA TRP A 573 -28.93 -4.97 -12.66
C TRP A 573 -29.46 -3.59 -12.23
N PRO A 574 -30.64 -3.46 -11.60
CA PRO A 574 -31.09 -2.19 -11.02
C PRO A 574 -30.10 -1.61 -10.02
N ALA A 575 -29.64 -2.41 -9.05
CA ALA A 575 -28.69 -1.96 -8.03
C ALA A 575 -27.36 -1.52 -8.66
N PHE A 576 -26.85 -2.31 -9.60
CA PHE A 576 -25.65 -1.97 -10.36
C PHE A 576 -25.81 -0.65 -11.12
N SER A 577 -26.96 -0.43 -11.76
CA SER A 577 -27.25 0.80 -12.49
C SER A 577 -27.29 2.01 -11.54
N GLY A 578 -27.89 1.85 -10.36
CA GLY A 578 -27.86 2.86 -9.29
C GLY A 578 -26.43 3.18 -8.83
N GLY A 579 -25.61 2.15 -8.63
CA GLY A 579 -24.18 2.29 -8.29
C GLY A 579 -23.36 2.95 -9.40
N ALA A 580 -23.63 2.65 -10.66
CA ALA A 580 -22.98 3.28 -11.81
C ALA A 580 -23.33 4.76 -11.92
N VAL A 581 -24.60 5.13 -11.70
CA VAL A 581 -25.03 6.54 -11.61
C VAL A 581 -24.34 7.24 -10.46
N LEU A 582 -24.29 6.61 -9.26
CA LEU A 582 -23.59 7.15 -8.11
C LEU A 582 -22.09 7.37 -8.38
N GLY A 583 -21.42 6.43 -9.04
CA GLY A 583 -20.00 6.56 -9.39
C GLY A 583 -19.72 7.67 -10.39
N THR A 584 -20.57 7.78 -11.41
CA THR A 584 -20.53 8.88 -12.38
C THR A 584 -20.74 10.22 -11.67
N PHE A 585 -21.72 10.28 -10.76
CA PHE A 585 -22.03 11.44 -9.94
C PHE A 585 -20.84 11.84 -9.06
N SER A 586 -20.30 10.92 -8.26
CA SER A 586 -19.20 11.18 -7.33
C SER A 586 -17.93 11.69 -8.04
N LEU A 587 -17.51 11.04 -9.13
CA LEU A 587 -16.30 11.46 -9.85
C LEU A 587 -16.49 12.75 -10.65
N SER A 588 -17.71 13.02 -11.14
CA SER A 588 -18.00 14.28 -11.83
C SER A 588 -17.93 15.49 -10.90
N LEU A 589 -18.27 15.31 -9.62
CA LEU A 589 -18.28 16.38 -8.62
C LEU A 589 -16.91 16.72 -8.04
N LEU A 590 -15.93 15.83 -8.16
CA LEU A 590 -14.64 15.96 -7.49
C LEU A 590 -13.94 17.30 -7.79
N PRO A 591 -13.82 17.78 -9.05
CA PRO A 591 -13.20 19.09 -9.31
C PRO A 591 -13.94 20.26 -8.67
N SER A 592 -15.28 20.24 -8.71
CA SER A 592 -16.12 21.30 -8.13
C SER A 592 -15.97 21.38 -6.61
N PHE A 593 -15.88 20.23 -5.93
CA PHE A 593 -15.63 20.22 -4.48
C PHE A 593 -14.20 20.63 -4.12
N VAL A 594 -13.21 20.25 -4.92
CA VAL A 594 -11.82 20.70 -4.71
C VAL A 594 -11.73 22.23 -4.85
N GLU A 595 -12.41 22.80 -5.84
CA GLU A 595 -12.50 24.27 -5.98
C GLU A 595 -13.12 24.90 -4.73
N ALA A 596 -14.31 24.42 -4.31
CA ALA A 596 -15.02 24.95 -3.15
C ALA A 596 -14.21 24.86 -1.84
N ILE A 597 -13.54 23.74 -1.56
CA ILE A 597 -12.76 23.59 -0.33
C ILE A 597 -11.48 24.46 -0.33
N THR A 598 -10.89 24.72 -1.51
CA THR A 598 -9.67 25.54 -1.62
C THR A 598 -9.89 27.04 -1.46
N GLU A 599 -11.15 27.52 -1.48
CA GLU A 599 -11.51 28.89 -1.12
C GLU A 599 -11.25 29.21 0.37
N HIS A 600 -11.12 28.17 1.19
CA HIS A 600 -10.94 28.27 2.63
C HIS A 600 -9.50 28.03 3.09
N SER A 601 -9.27 28.04 4.41
CA SER A 601 -7.96 27.75 5.00
C SER A 601 -7.56 26.28 4.71
N PRO A 602 -6.38 26.03 4.11
CA PRO A 602 -6.01 24.67 3.70
C PRO A 602 -5.83 23.75 4.90
N GLY A 603 -5.38 24.27 6.04
CA GLY A 603 -5.19 23.46 7.24
C GLY A 603 -6.51 22.97 7.82
N SER A 604 -7.36 23.92 8.21
CA SER A 604 -8.62 23.62 8.91
C SER A 604 -9.64 22.90 8.03
N SER A 605 -9.75 23.26 6.74
CA SER A 605 -10.76 22.68 5.84
C SER A 605 -10.45 21.24 5.48
N PHE A 606 -9.21 20.96 5.04
CA PHE A 606 -8.81 19.59 4.72
C PHE A 606 -8.71 18.72 5.98
N PHE A 607 -8.28 19.27 7.13
CA PHE A 607 -8.36 18.54 8.40
C PHE A 607 -9.78 18.08 8.70
N LEU A 608 -10.76 18.99 8.67
CA LEU A 608 -12.15 18.64 8.93
C LEU A 608 -12.69 17.65 7.89
N ALA A 609 -12.33 17.80 6.61
CA ALA A 609 -12.72 16.86 5.58
C ALA A 609 -12.18 15.44 5.82
N PHE A 610 -10.89 15.29 6.10
CA PHE A 610 -10.30 13.99 6.41
C PHE A 610 -10.78 13.43 7.76
N PHE A 611 -11.17 14.29 8.70
CA PHE A 611 -11.81 13.89 9.94
C PHE A 611 -13.19 13.27 9.70
N ILE A 612 -14.03 13.91 8.87
CA ILE A 612 -15.32 13.34 8.45
C ILE A 612 -15.12 12.04 7.67
N TYR A 613 -14.16 12.00 6.74
CA TYR A 613 -13.78 10.79 6.02
C TYR A 613 -13.42 9.64 6.97
N ASN A 614 -12.62 9.90 8.01
CA ASN A 614 -12.25 8.87 9.01
C ASN A 614 -13.44 8.44 9.87
N ILE A 615 -14.34 9.37 10.26
CA ILE A 615 -15.58 9.02 10.97
C ILE A 615 -16.43 8.07 10.10
N LEU A 616 -16.60 8.39 8.81
CA LEU A 616 -17.38 7.55 7.90
C LEU A 616 -16.70 6.20 7.65
N ASN A 617 -15.36 6.14 7.57
CA ASN A 617 -14.62 4.88 7.49
C ASN A 617 -14.88 4.00 8.71
N LEU A 618 -14.72 4.55 9.92
CA LEU A 618 -15.00 3.81 11.16
C LEU A 618 -16.46 3.39 11.22
N ALA A 619 -17.40 4.28 10.85
CA ALA A 619 -18.83 3.96 10.76
C ALA A 619 -19.11 2.81 9.80
N SER A 620 -18.44 2.74 8.65
CA SER A 620 -18.60 1.64 7.70
C SER A 620 -18.06 0.30 8.18
N VAL A 621 -17.14 0.29 9.15
CA VAL A 621 -16.61 -0.91 9.80
C VAL A 621 -17.53 -1.35 10.93
N TRP A 622 -18.05 -0.40 11.70
CA TRP A 622 -18.99 -0.63 12.80
C TRP A 622 -20.30 -1.27 12.36
N THR A 623 -20.68 -1.22 11.08
CA THR A 623 -21.88 -1.94 10.62
C THR A 623 -21.74 -3.45 10.67
N VAL A 624 -20.51 -3.98 10.74
CA VAL A 624 -20.20 -5.42 10.76
C VAL A 624 -19.40 -5.82 11.99
N ALA A 625 -18.36 -5.05 12.33
CA ALA A 625 -17.50 -5.34 13.48
C ALA A 625 -18.10 -4.93 14.84
N TYR A 626 -19.42 -4.69 14.91
CA TYR A 626 -20.07 -4.09 16.08
C TYR A 626 -19.86 -4.92 17.37
N ALA A 627 -19.70 -6.25 17.26
CA ALA A 627 -19.42 -7.12 18.39
C ALA A 627 -18.02 -6.91 19.01
N PHE A 628 -17.07 -6.33 18.26
CA PHE A 628 -15.65 -6.23 18.64
C PHE A 628 -15.19 -4.81 19.00
N VAL A 629 -16.10 -3.84 18.94
CA VAL A 629 -15.77 -2.41 19.05
C VAL A 629 -16.64 -1.68 20.08
N PRO A 630 -16.08 -0.71 20.82
CA PRO A 630 -16.87 0.10 21.74
C PRO A 630 -18.00 0.84 21.03
N ALA A 631 -19.22 0.77 21.59
CA ALA A 631 -20.44 1.37 21.04
C ALA A 631 -20.85 0.89 19.64
N GLY A 632 -20.39 -0.30 19.22
CA GLY A 632 -20.74 -0.91 17.94
C GLY A 632 -22.25 -1.06 17.72
N ASP A 633 -23.02 -1.33 18.77
CA ASP A 633 -24.48 -1.48 18.74
C ASP A 633 -25.21 -0.30 18.07
N LEU A 634 -24.63 0.91 18.11
CA LEU A 634 -25.23 2.11 17.50
C LEU A 634 -25.38 2.00 15.99
N LEU A 635 -24.50 1.25 15.33
CA LEU A 635 -24.47 1.09 13.88
C LEU A 635 -24.61 -0.38 13.44
N ARG A 636 -24.92 -1.29 14.36
CA ARG A 636 -25.17 -2.71 14.07
C ARG A 636 -26.11 -2.86 12.86
N GLU A 637 -25.56 -3.41 11.78
CA GLU A 637 -26.29 -3.69 10.54
C GLU A 637 -26.86 -2.45 9.82
N ARG A 638 -26.39 -1.23 10.17
CA ARG A 638 -26.91 0.05 9.65
C ARG A 638 -26.10 0.64 8.50
N THR A 639 -25.82 -0.18 7.50
CA THR A 639 -25.17 0.29 6.25
C THR A 639 -26.00 1.35 5.52
N ASP A 640 -27.33 1.34 5.70
CA ASP A 640 -28.24 2.41 5.26
C ASP A 640 -27.86 3.78 5.81
N ILE A 641 -27.66 3.87 7.13
CA ILE A 641 -27.34 5.13 7.80
C ILE A 641 -26.01 5.68 7.28
N VAL A 642 -24.99 4.83 7.13
CA VAL A 642 -23.67 5.26 6.65
C VAL A 642 -23.75 5.80 5.22
N LEU A 643 -24.41 5.08 4.31
CA LEU A 643 -24.58 5.50 2.92
C LEU A 643 -25.37 6.81 2.81
N PHE A 644 -26.52 6.90 3.48
CA PHE A 644 -27.36 8.09 3.40
C PHE A 644 -26.77 9.29 4.14
N ALA A 645 -26.01 9.08 5.23
CA ALA A 645 -25.25 10.13 5.87
C ALA A 645 -24.14 10.65 4.95
N ALA A 646 -23.40 9.78 4.28
CA ALA A 646 -22.36 10.19 3.33
C ALA A 646 -22.95 11.00 2.15
N VAL A 647 -24.01 10.50 1.51
CA VAL A 647 -24.70 11.21 0.42
C VAL A 647 -25.37 12.50 0.92
N GLY A 648 -25.91 12.50 2.14
CA GLY A 648 -26.48 13.69 2.79
C GLY A 648 -25.42 14.78 3.03
N LEU A 649 -24.23 14.41 3.51
CA LEU A 649 -23.11 15.33 3.69
C LEU A 649 -22.60 15.88 2.35
N VAL A 650 -22.52 15.06 1.30
CA VAL A 650 -22.26 15.53 -0.07
C VAL A 650 -23.33 16.52 -0.51
N SER A 651 -24.61 16.24 -0.25
CA SER A 651 -25.74 17.11 -0.60
C SER A 651 -25.70 18.45 0.13
N LEU A 652 -25.29 18.47 1.41
CA LEU A 652 -25.07 19.69 2.17
C LEU A 652 -23.95 20.54 1.56
N GLY A 653 -22.83 19.90 1.18
CA GLY A 653 -21.73 20.57 0.49
C GLY A 653 -22.07 21.06 -0.92
N PHE A 654 -23.00 20.40 -1.61
CA PHE A 654 -23.46 20.76 -2.95
C PHE A 654 -24.02 22.18 -3.03
N ALA A 655 -24.57 22.71 -1.93
CA ALA A 655 -25.09 24.07 -1.87
C ALA A 655 -24.01 25.14 -2.15
N ASN A 656 -22.74 24.87 -1.82
CA ASN A 656 -21.63 25.78 -2.07
C ASN A 656 -21.16 25.77 -3.53
N LEU A 657 -21.47 24.72 -4.30
CA LEU A 657 -21.02 24.57 -5.70
C LEU A 657 -21.76 25.51 -6.66
N LYS A 658 -22.87 26.11 -6.21
CA LYS A 658 -23.78 26.96 -7.02
C LYS A 658 -23.32 28.41 -7.15
N ARG A 659 -22.22 28.83 -6.51
CA ARG A 659 -21.71 30.19 -6.67
C ARG A 659 -21.12 30.35 -8.08
N PRO A 660 -21.63 31.28 -8.91
CA PRO A 660 -20.96 31.61 -10.15
C PRO A 660 -19.59 32.22 -9.79
N PRO A 661 -18.50 31.84 -10.48
CA PRO A 661 -17.24 32.53 -10.31
C PRO A 661 -17.45 34.01 -10.66
N SER A 662 -17.13 34.91 -9.73
CA SER A 662 -16.98 36.33 -10.05
C SER A 662 -15.92 36.44 -11.15
N ALA A 663 -16.33 36.98 -12.29
CA ALA A 663 -15.65 37.02 -13.60
C ALA A 663 -15.88 35.77 -14.47
N ALA A 664 -16.72 35.96 -15.49
CA ALA A 664 -16.85 35.09 -16.64
C ALA A 664 -15.50 34.92 -17.35
N ILE A 665 -14.81 33.82 -17.06
CA ILE A 665 -13.78 33.26 -17.93
C ILE A 665 -14.22 31.83 -18.19
N SER A 666 -14.45 31.47 -19.45
CA SER A 666 -14.76 30.11 -19.85
C SER A 666 -13.67 29.16 -19.34
N LEU A 667 -14.03 28.35 -18.34
CA LEU A 667 -13.20 27.37 -17.63
C LEU A 667 -12.91 26.12 -18.48
N THR A 668 -12.45 26.31 -19.71
CA THR A 668 -11.92 25.21 -20.50
C THR A 668 -10.44 25.04 -20.16
N PRO A 669 -10.01 23.88 -19.61
CA PRO A 669 -8.59 23.58 -19.47
C PRO A 669 -7.87 23.77 -20.82
N PRO A 670 -6.54 24.00 -20.83
CA PRO A 670 -5.79 24.14 -22.06
C PRO A 670 -6.08 22.95 -23.02
N PRO A 671 -6.30 23.20 -24.32
CA PRO A 671 -6.81 22.20 -25.26
C PRO A 671 -5.93 20.94 -25.37
N GLY A 672 -4.62 21.05 -25.12
CA GLY A 672 -3.69 19.92 -25.10
C GLY A 672 -3.92 18.93 -23.95
N MET A 673 -4.30 19.43 -22.77
CA MET A 673 -4.50 18.60 -21.58
C MET A 673 -5.84 17.88 -21.58
N ILE A 674 -6.92 18.56 -21.99
CA ILE A 674 -8.23 17.90 -22.22
C ILE A 674 -8.07 16.78 -23.24
N ARG A 675 -7.28 17.03 -24.29
CA ARG A 675 -6.97 16.02 -25.30
C ARG A 675 -6.25 14.82 -24.67
N CYS A 676 -5.20 15.04 -23.87
CA CYS A 676 -4.51 13.95 -23.16
C CYS A 676 -5.47 13.16 -22.26
N LEU A 677 -6.28 13.84 -21.46
CA LEU A 677 -7.25 13.21 -20.58
C LEU A 677 -8.27 12.35 -21.36
N ARG A 678 -8.88 12.90 -22.40
CA ARG A 678 -9.85 12.17 -23.24
C ARG A 678 -9.22 10.96 -23.92
N ILE A 679 -8.00 11.09 -24.45
CA ILE A 679 -7.26 9.97 -25.03
C ILE A 679 -7.00 8.91 -23.97
N SER A 680 -6.53 9.29 -22.77
CA SER A 680 -6.28 8.34 -21.68
C SER A 680 -7.53 7.62 -21.22
N LEU A 681 -8.69 8.28 -21.15
CA LEU A 681 -9.96 7.61 -20.84
C LEU A 681 -10.34 6.57 -21.90
N VAL A 682 -10.18 6.91 -23.19
CA VAL A 682 -10.44 5.96 -24.29
C VAL A 682 -9.46 4.78 -24.24
N VAL A 683 -8.16 5.05 -24.07
CA VAL A 683 -7.14 4.00 -23.94
C VAL A 683 -7.43 3.09 -22.75
N LEU A 684 -7.85 3.64 -21.61
CA LEU A 684 -8.20 2.87 -20.43
C LEU A 684 -9.38 1.92 -20.69
N LEU A 685 -10.40 2.37 -21.40
CA LEU A 685 -11.55 1.54 -21.78
C LEU A 685 -11.21 0.48 -22.82
N VAL A 686 -10.30 0.78 -23.75
CA VAL A 686 -9.77 -0.22 -24.69
C VAL A 686 -8.95 -1.27 -23.94
N LEU A 687 -8.11 -0.84 -22.97
CA LEU A 687 -7.33 -1.75 -22.14
C LEU A 687 -8.23 -2.61 -21.24
N SER A 688 -9.32 -2.08 -20.67
CA SER A 688 -10.26 -2.90 -19.90
C SER A 688 -10.95 -3.96 -20.77
N ALA A 689 -11.35 -3.61 -22.00
CA ALA A 689 -11.85 -4.58 -22.97
C ALA A 689 -10.80 -5.63 -23.34
N ALA A 690 -9.53 -5.24 -23.49
CA ALA A 690 -8.43 -6.16 -23.74
C ALA A 690 -8.19 -7.12 -22.54
N VAL A 691 -8.33 -6.62 -21.31
CA VAL A 691 -8.28 -7.45 -20.08
C VAL A 691 -9.40 -8.48 -20.09
N VAL A 692 -10.62 -8.11 -20.47
CA VAL A 692 -11.74 -9.06 -20.64
C VAL A 692 -11.39 -10.13 -21.66
N TYR A 693 -10.85 -9.73 -22.81
CA TYR A 693 -10.43 -10.67 -23.85
C TYR A 693 -9.33 -11.63 -23.37
N HIS A 694 -8.37 -11.14 -22.58
CA HIS A 694 -7.24 -11.94 -22.09
C HIS A 694 -7.65 -12.90 -20.95
N ARG A 695 -8.54 -12.45 -20.05
CA ARG A 695 -9.01 -13.24 -18.90
C ARG A 695 -10.18 -14.18 -19.22
N ARG A 696 -10.76 -14.12 -20.43
CA ARG A 696 -11.90 -14.96 -20.80
C ARG A 696 -11.50 -16.44 -20.80
N ARG A 697 -12.39 -17.29 -20.26
CA ARG A 697 -12.30 -18.75 -20.37
C ARG A 697 -13.51 -19.25 -21.15
N LEU A 698 -13.27 -20.21 -22.05
CA LEU A 698 -14.31 -20.83 -22.87
C LEU A 698 -14.57 -22.30 -22.49
N GLU A 699 -13.78 -22.83 -21.55
CA GLU A 699 -13.87 -24.22 -21.10
C GLU A 699 -14.80 -24.31 -19.89
N LEU A 700 -15.72 -25.29 -19.92
CA LEU A 700 -16.57 -25.58 -18.77
C LEU A 700 -15.74 -26.18 -17.64
N PRO A 701 -16.01 -25.82 -16.37
CA PRO A 701 -15.44 -26.50 -15.21
C PRO A 701 -15.63 -28.01 -15.27
N SER A 702 -14.59 -28.76 -14.91
CA SER A 702 -14.61 -30.23 -14.83
C SER A 702 -13.97 -30.70 -13.52
N PRO A 703 -14.56 -31.70 -12.84
CA PRO A 703 -14.01 -32.30 -11.63
C PRO A 703 -12.73 -33.11 -11.92
N TYR A 704 -11.92 -33.37 -10.89
CA TYR A 704 -10.65 -34.09 -11.06
C TYR A 704 -10.81 -35.58 -11.39
N HIS A 705 -11.78 -36.25 -10.75
CA HIS A 705 -11.96 -37.71 -10.81
C HIS A 705 -13.39 -38.10 -11.23
N SER A 706 -13.79 -37.63 -12.42
CA SER A 706 -15.12 -37.90 -12.99
C SER A 706 -15.40 -39.39 -13.23
N GLU A 707 -14.37 -40.16 -13.57
CA GLU A 707 -14.41 -41.59 -13.84
C GLU A 707 -14.82 -42.42 -12.62
N ALA A 708 -14.52 -41.92 -11.42
CA ALA A 708 -14.86 -42.55 -10.16
C ALA A 708 -16.13 -41.97 -9.52
N ARG A 709 -16.84 -41.05 -10.21
CA ARG A 709 -17.96 -40.27 -9.65
C ARG A 709 -17.61 -39.65 -8.29
N LEU A 710 -16.37 -39.16 -8.16
CA LEU A 710 -15.81 -38.65 -6.91
C LEU A 710 -16.05 -37.15 -6.77
N VAL A 711 -16.23 -36.69 -5.54
CA VAL A 711 -16.30 -35.28 -5.16
C VAL A 711 -15.31 -35.07 -4.03
N THR A 712 -14.31 -34.21 -4.25
CA THR A 712 -13.44 -33.72 -3.18
C THR A 712 -14.02 -32.40 -2.65
N ALA A 713 -14.56 -32.41 -1.43
CA ALA A 713 -15.13 -31.23 -0.78
C ALA A 713 -14.26 -30.74 0.38
N SER A 714 -14.20 -29.43 0.58
CA SER A 714 -13.31 -28.81 1.56
C SER A 714 -13.89 -27.55 2.18
N ILE A 715 -13.42 -27.19 3.37
CA ILE A 715 -13.70 -25.92 4.05
C ILE A 715 -12.39 -25.27 4.47
N TRP A 716 -12.35 -23.93 4.39
CA TRP A 716 -11.24 -23.15 4.91
C TRP A 716 -11.67 -21.75 5.36
N THR A 717 -11.37 -21.38 6.60
CA THR A 717 -11.39 -19.97 7.05
C THR A 717 -10.11 -19.26 6.66
N VAL A 718 -10.21 -18.23 5.82
CA VAL A 718 -9.05 -17.70 5.07
C VAL A 718 -8.52 -16.37 5.61
N HIS A 719 -9.06 -15.90 6.73
CA HIS A 719 -8.58 -14.72 7.44
C HIS A 719 -8.38 -13.52 6.48
N PHE A 720 -9.41 -13.23 5.68
CA PHE A 720 -9.42 -12.17 4.65
C PHE A 720 -8.27 -12.25 3.63
N ALA A 721 -7.69 -13.43 3.41
CA ALA A 721 -6.57 -13.72 2.52
C ALA A 721 -5.33 -12.85 2.75
N LEU A 722 -5.01 -12.60 4.03
CA LEU A 722 -3.73 -12.06 4.48
C LEU A 722 -3.02 -13.10 5.35
N ASP A 723 -1.76 -13.35 5.03
CA ASP A 723 -0.98 -14.38 5.70
C ASP A 723 -0.39 -13.92 7.04
N GLY A 724 0.26 -14.82 7.78
CA GLY A 724 0.82 -14.51 9.10
C GLY A 724 1.91 -13.42 9.14
N ARG A 725 2.27 -12.81 8.01
CA ARG A 725 3.14 -11.62 7.91
C ARG A 725 2.50 -10.50 7.08
N MET A 726 1.17 -10.49 6.96
CA MET A 726 0.39 -9.47 6.25
C MET A 726 0.73 -9.41 4.75
N TRP A 727 1.05 -10.54 4.12
CA TRP A 727 1.13 -10.66 2.67
C TRP A 727 -0.18 -11.19 2.10
N GLU A 728 -0.54 -10.72 0.91
CA GLU A 728 -1.68 -11.26 0.16
C GLU A 728 -1.49 -12.76 -0.14
N SER A 729 -2.51 -13.58 0.08
CA SER A 729 -2.38 -15.05 0.04
C SER A 729 -3.25 -15.80 -0.98
N GLN A 730 -4.15 -15.15 -1.74
CA GLN A 730 -5.14 -15.81 -2.61
C GLN A 730 -4.51 -16.71 -3.68
N ARG A 731 -3.31 -16.37 -4.17
CA ARG A 731 -2.63 -17.19 -5.18
C ARG A 731 -2.07 -18.48 -4.60
N ARG A 732 -1.54 -18.42 -3.37
CA ARG A 732 -1.05 -19.61 -2.68
C ARG A 732 -2.22 -20.49 -2.24
N MET A 733 -3.35 -19.89 -1.85
CA MET A 733 -4.59 -20.63 -1.63
C MET A 733 -4.99 -21.39 -2.89
N ALA A 734 -5.01 -20.73 -4.06
CA ALA A 734 -5.33 -21.41 -5.32
C ALA A 734 -4.35 -22.57 -5.65
N ASP A 735 -3.07 -22.43 -5.31
CA ASP A 735 -2.10 -23.49 -5.52
C ASP A 735 -2.41 -24.72 -4.64
N ILE A 736 -2.76 -24.53 -3.37
CA ILE A 736 -3.10 -25.67 -2.50
C ILE A 736 -4.45 -26.30 -2.87
N ILE A 737 -5.44 -25.50 -3.24
CA ILE A 737 -6.73 -26.00 -3.73
C ILE A 737 -6.54 -26.86 -4.99
N ARG A 738 -5.63 -26.46 -5.89
CA ARG A 738 -5.26 -27.28 -7.06
C ARG A 738 -4.60 -28.59 -6.67
N GLU A 739 -3.59 -28.50 -5.81
CA GLU A 739 -2.70 -29.61 -5.50
C GLU A 739 -3.36 -30.65 -4.58
N ALA A 740 -4.37 -30.24 -3.80
CA ALA A 740 -5.24 -31.12 -3.03
C ALA A 740 -6.45 -31.63 -3.83
N GLU A 741 -6.53 -31.33 -5.14
CA GLU A 741 -7.56 -31.81 -6.07
C GLU A 741 -8.99 -31.53 -5.61
N ILE A 742 -9.22 -30.30 -5.12
CA ILE A 742 -10.50 -29.92 -4.53
C ILE A 742 -11.52 -29.55 -5.61
N ASP A 743 -12.69 -30.18 -5.57
CA ASP A 743 -13.81 -29.92 -6.48
C ASP A 743 -14.80 -28.89 -5.94
N ILE A 744 -15.06 -28.91 -4.63
CA ILE A 744 -16.00 -27.99 -3.95
C ILE A 744 -15.29 -27.42 -2.72
N ILE A 745 -15.30 -26.10 -2.56
CA ILE A 745 -14.73 -25.46 -1.38
C ILE A 745 -15.59 -24.31 -0.86
N GLY A 746 -15.82 -24.32 0.45
CA GLY A 746 -16.34 -23.17 1.21
C GLY A 746 -15.18 -22.35 1.78
N LEU A 747 -15.13 -21.05 1.45
CA LEU A 747 -14.17 -20.10 2.00
C LEU A 747 -14.88 -19.15 2.97
N LEU A 748 -14.39 -19.03 4.19
CA LEU A 748 -14.98 -18.19 5.23
C LEU A 748 -14.08 -17.00 5.57
N GLU A 749 -14.66 -15.93 6.12
CA GLU A 749 -14.00 -14.61 6.23
C GLU A 749 -13.52 -14.11 4.85
N SER A 750 -14.44 -14.21 3.88
CA SER A 750 -14.17 -13.99 2.46
C SER A 750 -14.67 -12.64 1.93
N ASP A 751 -15.48 -11.90 2.69
CA ASP A 751 -15.91 -10.54 2.29
C ASP A 751 -14.78 -9.53 2.50
N VAL A 752 -14.08 -9.25 1.41
CA VAL A 752 -13.05 -8.22 1.33
C VAL A 752 -13.43 -7.06 0.40
N GLN A 753 -14.72 -6.93 0.03
CA GLN A 753 -15.26 -5.83 -0.78
C GLN A 753 -15.65 -4.60 0.06
N ARG A 754 -14.89 -4.38 1.15
CA ARG A 754 -14.98 -3.23 2.05
C ARG A 754 -13.65 -2.50 2.08
N ILE A 755 -13.64 -1.26 2.57
CA ILE A 755 -12.40 -0.46 2.69
C ILE A 755 -11.34 -1.25 3.46
N VAL A 756 -11.71 -1.85 4.59
CA VAL A 756 -10.82 -2.69 5.40
C VAL A 756 -10.36 -3.98 4.71
N GLY A 757 -11.04 -4.45 3.68
CA GLY A 757 -10.58 -5.56 2.82
C GLY A 757 -9.74 -5.09 1.62
N GLY A 758 -9.52 -3.77 1.47
CA GLY A 758 -8.88 -3.18 0.30
C GLY A 758 -9.78 -3.10 -0.93
N ASN A 759 -11.10 -3.28 -0.77
CA ASN A 759 -12.09 -3.42 -1.83
C ASN A 759 -11.65 -4.45 -2.88
N ARG A 760 -11.43 -5.70 -2.50
CA ARG A 760 -10.95 -6.73 -3.42
C ARG A 760 -11.90 -7.94 -3.46
N ASP A 761 -11.57 -8.92 -4.28
CA ASP A 761 -12.34 -10.15 -4.42
C ASP A 761 -11.39 -11.35 -4.58
N ILE A 762 -11.30 -12.15 -3.51
CA ILE A 762 -10.42 -13.33 -3.47
C ILE A 762 -10.85 -14.43 -4.44
N THR A 763 -12.14 -14.47 -4.79
CA THR A 763 -12.70 -15.55 -5.61
C THR A 763 -12.26 -15.42 -7.07
N GLN A 764 -11.96 -14.20 -7.56
CA GLN A 764 -11.65 -13.96 -8.97
C GLN A 764 -10.44 -14.74 -9.45
N TYR A 765 -9.36 -14.76 -8.67
CA TYR A 765 -8.15 -15.48 -9.07
C TYR A 765 -8.33 -16.99 -8.98
N ILE A 766 -8.92 -17.45 -7.86
CA ILE A 766 -9.11 -18.88 -7.58
C ILE A 766 -10.04 -19.50 -8.63
N SER A 767 -11.24 -18.94 -8.81
CA SER A 767 -12.22 -19.41 -9.80
C SER A 767 -11.68 -19.40 -11.22
N SER A 768 -10.99 -18.32 -11.62
CA SER A 768 -10.45 -18.18 -12.97
C SER A 768 -9.26 -19.10 -13.23
N THR A 769 -8.39 -19.35 -12.24
CA THR A 769 -7.20 -20.18 -12.44
C THR A 769 -7.52 -21.67 -12.33
N LEU A 770 -8.48 -22.04 -11.47
CA LEU A 770 -8.87 -23.43 -11.23
C LEU A 770 -10.07 -23.89 -12.08
N ASN A 771 -10.62 -22.97 -12.87
CA ASN A 771 -11.81 -23.15 -13.68
C ASN A 771 -12.98 -23.68 -12.84
N MET A 772 -13.48 -22.83 -11.94
CA MET A 772 -14.58 -23.14 -11.01
C MET A 772 -15.70 -22.12 -11.15
N TYR A 773 -16.95 -22.55 -10.96
CA TYR A 773 -18.07 -21.68 -10.64
C TYR A 773 -17.84 -21.03 -9.28
N ALA A 774 -18.28 -19.78 -9.14
CA ALA A 774 -18.14 -19.02 -7.90
C ALA A 774 -19.47 -18.40 -7.51
N ASP A 775 -19.89 -18.65 -6.27
CA ASP A 775 -20.80 -17.80 -5.53
C ASP A 775 -19.99 -17.05 -4.47
N ILE A 776 -19.94 -15.72 -4.59
CA ILE A 776 -19.13 -14.87 -3.72
C ILE A 776 -19.77 -14.62 -2.36
N GLY A 777 -20.96 -15.18 -2.10
CA GLY A 777 -21.64 -15.08 -0.83
C GLY A 777 -22.56 -13.89 -0.68
N PRO A 778 -23.09 -13.68 0.54
CA PRO A 778 -23.92 -12.52 0.84
C PRO A 778 -23.21 -11.23 0.46
N SER A 779 -23.97 -10.31 -0.15
CA SER A 779 -23.50 -8.98 -0.50
C SER A 779 -22.84 -8.26 0.69
N PRO A 780 -21.85 -7.38 0.48
CA PRO A 780 -21.29 -6.55 1.56
C PRO A 780 -22.34 -5.67 2.25
N SER A 781 -23.47 -5.38 1.58
CA SER A 781 -24.60 -4.68 2.21
C SER A 781 -25.37 -5.52 3.24
N SER A 782 -25.12 -6.82 3.32
CA SER A 782 -25.74 -7.77 4.25
C SER A 782 -25.02 -7.86 5.61
N ASN A 783 -23.95 -7.09 5.81
CA ASN A 783 -23.28 -6.90 7.11
C ASN A 783 -22.70 -8.18 7.76
N THR A 784 -22.06 -9.05 6.97
CA THR A 784 -21.36 -10.26 7.47
C THR A 784 -19.88 -10.21 7.07
N TRP A 785 -19.03 -11.08 7.65
CA TRP A 785 -17.64 -11.29 7.19
C TRP A 785 -17.51 -12.15 5.94
N GLY A 786 -18.63 -12.63 5.39
CA GLY A 786 -18.71 -13.32 4.11
C GLY A 786 -18.35 -14.81 4.17
N ALA A 787 -19.04 -15.55 3.32
CA ALA A 787 -18.76 -16.95 3.00
C ALA A 787 -18.85 -17.10 1.49
N ALA A 788 -17.90 -17.76 0.84
CA ALA A 788 -17.91 -17.98 -0.61
C ALA A 788 -17.93 -19.49 -0.91
N LEU A 789 -18.61 -19.88 -1.98
CA LEU A 789 -18.65 -21.25 -2.49
C LEU A 789 -18.01 -21.29 -3.88
N LEU A 790 -16.99 -22.13 -4.03
CA LEU A 790 -16.37 -22.44 -5.32
C LEU A 790 -16.65 -23.89 -5.67
N SER A 791 -17.02 -24.16 -6.92
CA SER A 791 -17.38 -25.51 -7.37
C SER A 791 -16.92 -25.81 -8.79
N LYS A 792 -16.36 -27.00 -9.02
CA LYS A 792 -16.14 -27.57 -10.37
C LYS A 792 -17.43 -28.13 -10.98
N PHE A 793 -18.47 -28.31 -10.18
CA PHE A 793 -19.82 -28.69 -10.60
C PHE A 793 -20.72 -27.46 -10.81
N PRO A 794 -21.62 -27.44 -11.81
CA PRO A 794 -22.55 -26.33 -12.03
C PRO A 794 -23.38 -26.00 -10.79
N ILE A 795 -23.36 -24.73 -10.39
CA ILE A 795 -24.27 -24.19 -9.36
C ILE A 795 -25.59 -23.85 -10.05
N LEU A 796 -26.66 -24.59 -9.73
CA LEU A 796 -27.96 -24.42 -10.37
C LEU A 796 -28.77 -23.32 -9.69
N ASN A 797 -28.71 -23.29 -8.35
CA ASN A 797 -29.39 -22.32 -7.51
C ASN A 797 -28.57 -22.10 -6.24
N SER A 798 -28.57 -20.88 -5.72
CA SER A 798 -28.04 -20.62 -4.38
C SER A 798 -28.83 -19.53 -3.67
N THR A 799 -28.99 -19.71 -2.36
CA THR A 799 -29.68 -18.77 -1.47
C THR A 799 -28.73 -18.37 -0.36
N HIS A 800 -28.70 -17.08 -0.03
CA HIS A 800 -27.91 -16.54 1.07
C HIS A 800 -28.79 -16.32 2.29
N HIS A 801 -28.35 -16.85 3.44
CA HIS A 801 -29.05 -16.76 4.71
C HIS A 801 -28.22 -15.91 5.67
N LEU A 802 -28.90 -14.99 6.37
CA LEU A 802 -28.35 -14.29 7.53
C LEU A 802 -28.89 -15.01 8.76
N LEU A 803 -28.01 -15.70 9.47
CA LEU A 803 -28.42 -16.57 10.57
C LEU A 803 -28.80 -15.73 11.80
N PRO A 804 -29.71 -16.21 12.66
CA PRO A 804 -30.18 -15.44 13.80
C PRO A 804 -29.05 -15.02 14.74
N SER A 805 -28.99 -13.75 15.10
CA SER A 805 -28.00 -13.22 16.03
C SER A 805 -28.64 -12.14 16.92
N PRO A 806 -29.14 -12.49 18.12
CA PRO A 806 -29.68 -11.49 19.04
C PRO A 806 -28.59 -10.65 19.74
N HIS A 807 -27.38 -11.20 19.93
CA HIS A 807 -26.35 -10.54 20.74
C HIS A 807 -25.03 -10.35 19.99
N GLY A 808 -24.51 -11.40 19.38
CA GLY A 808 -23.19 -11.46 18.76
C GLY A 808 -23.14 -11.09 17.28
N GLU A 809 -22.22 -11.74 16.57
CA GLU A 809 -21.97 -11.54 15.15
C GLU A 809 -23.08 -12.12 14.26
N LEU A 810 -23.46 -11.35 13.24
CA LEU A 810 -24.34 -11.79 12.17
C LEU A 810 -23.61 -12.77 11.24
N ALA A 811 -23.96 -14.04 11.38
CA ALA A 811 -23.35 -15.15 10.67
C ALA A 811 -23.95 -15.36 9.25
N PRO A 812 -23.12 -15.54 8.21
CA PRO A 812 -23.58 -15.89 6.86
C PRO A 812 -23.72 -17.41 6.65
N ALA A 813 -24.67 -17.80 5.81
CA ALA A 813 -24.69 -19.12 5.17
C ALA A 813 -25.10 -19.07 3.69
N ILE A 814 -24.51 -19.95 2.89
CA ILE A 814 -24.93 -20.24 1.51
C ILE A 814 -25.59 -21.62 1.51
N HIS A 815 -26.80 -21.74 0.99
CA HIS A 815 -27.40 -23.02 0.60
C HIS A 815 -27.46 -23.08 -0.92
N ALA A 816 -26.65 -23.94 -1.54
CA ALA A 816 -26.58 -24.09 -2.98
C ALA A 816 -26.99 -25.49 -3.42
N THR A 817 -27.63 -25.61 -4.57
CA THR A 817 -27.90 -26.90 -5.23
C THR A 817 -26.99 -27.03 -6.44
N LEU A 818 -26.19 -28.10 -6.47
CA LEU A 818 -25.23 -28.41 -7.52
C LEU A 818 -25.70 -29.59 -8.37
N ASP A 819 -25.36 -29.59 -9.66
CA ASP A 819 -25.48 -30.78 -10.52
C ASP A 819 -24.18 -31.58 -10.49
N VAL A 820 -24.18 -32.69 -9.73
CA VAL A 820 -23.03 -33.55 -9.51
C VAL A 820 -23.27 -34.89 -10.19
N TYR A 821 -22.67 -35.06 -11.38
CA TYR A 821 -22.83 -36.28 -12.20
C TYR A 821 -24.29 -36.66 -12.51
N GLY A 822 -25.16 -35.66 -12.71
CA GLY A 822 -26.60 -35.84 -12.96
C GLY A 822 -27.44 -35.96 -11.67
N THR A 823 -26.82 -35.87 -10.49
CA THR A 823 -27.49 -35.92 -9.19
C THR A 823 -27.49 -34.53 -8.55
N LEU A 824 -28.66 -34.08 -8.10
CA LEU A 824 -28.79 -32.82 -7.36
C LEU A 824 -28.24 -32.99 -5.95
N VAL A 825 -27.14 -32.30 -5.64
CA VAL A 825 -26.51 -32.33 -4.32
C VAL A 825 -26.56 -30.92 -3.73
N ASP A 826 -27.10 -30.81 -2.52
CA ASP A 826 -27.12 -29.54 -1.81
C ASP A 826 -25.80 -29.35 -1.05
N VAL A 827 -25.23 -28.15 -1.12
CA VAL A 827 -24.03 -27.77 -0.38
C VAL A 827 -24.38 -26.58 0.49
N VAL A 828 -24.13 -26.70 1.79
CA VAL A 828 -24.35 -25.64 2.77
C VAL A 828 -22.99 -25.17 3.29
N VAL A 829 -22.64 -23.91 3.05
CA VAL A 829 -21.42 -23.27 3.57
C VAL A 829 -21.82 -22.27 4.64
N ALA A 830 -21.24 -22.33 5.84
CA ALA A 830 -21.65 -21.46 6.95
C ALA A 830 -20.50 -21.02 7.86
N HIS A 831 -20.63 -19.84 8.46
CA HIS A 831 -19.72 -19.31 9.47
C HIS A 831 -20.53 -18.81 10.67
N ASN A 832 -20.56 -19.57 11.77
CA ASN A 832 -21.25 -19.18 12.99
C ASN A 832 -20.47 -18.10 13.77
N GLY A 833 -21.17 -17.45 14.69
CA GLY A 833 -20.57 -16.55 15.68
C GLY A 833 -19.64 -17.26 16.66
N GLN A 834 -18.91 -16.45 17.41
CA GLN A 834 -17.81 -16.88 18.27
C GLN A 834 -18.29 -17.51 19.60
N GLU A 835 -17.35 -18.02 20.40
CA GLU A 835 -17.66 -18.78 21.62
C GLU A 835 -18.42 -17.96 22.67
N GLU A 836 -18.17 -16.65 22.69
CA GLU A 836 -18.67 -15.66 23.64
C GLU A 836 -20.20 -15.52 23.64
N ASP A 837 -20.86 -15.83 22.53
CA ASP A 837 -22.31 -15.70 22.33
C ASP A 837 -22.99 -17.07 22.16
N PRO A 838 -23.18 -17.86 23.25
CA PRO A 838 -23.69 -19.22 23.17
C PRO A 838 -25.13 -19.31 22.63
N LEU A 839 -25.98 -18.31 22.92
CA LEU A 839 -27.36 -18.27 22.40
C LEU A 839 -27.38 -18.08 20.88
N ASP A 840 -26.53 -17.18 20.36
CA ASP A 840 -26.40 -16.96 18.93
C ASP A 840 -25.96 -18.25 18.24
N ARG A 841 -24.92 -18.94 18.75
CA ARG A 841 -24.48 -20.23 18.19
C ARG A 841 -25.57 -21.30 18.21
N GLU A 842 -26.38 -21.38 19.27
CA GLU A 842 -27.51 -22.30 19.35
C GLU A 842 -28.55 -22.00 18.25
N LEU A 843 -28.98 -20.74 18.13
CA LEU A 843 -29.99 -20.33 17.14
C LEU A 843 -29.50 -20.47 15.70
N GLN A 844 -28.24 -20.10 15.44
CA GLN A 844 -27.59 -20.24 14.14
C GLN A 844 -27.52 -21.71 13.73
N SER A 845 -27.08 -22.59 14.65
CA SER A 845 -26.98 -24.02 14.40
C SER A 845 -28.36 -24.68 14.22
N THR A 846 -29.38 -24.18 14.93
CA THR A 846 -30.77 -24.63 14.78
C THR A 846 -31.31 -24.29 13.40
N GLU A 847 -31.03 -23.09 12.90
CA GLU A 847 -31.44 -22.69 11.55
C GLU A 847 -30.69 -23.48 10.47
N LEU A 848 -29.38 -23.70 10.63
CA LEU A 848 -28.60 -24.56 9.73
C LEU A 848 -29.13 -26.00 9.70
N ALA A 849 -29.46 -26.56 10.88
CA ALA A 849 -30.08 -27.88 10.97
C ALA A 849 -31.42 -27.92 10.24
N ARG A 850 -32.26 -26.88 10.38
CA ARG A 850 -33.51 -26.75 9.63
C ARG A 850 -33.27 -26.77 8.11
N LEU A 851 -32.32 -25.99 7.60
CA LEU A 851 -31.99 -25.93 6.17
C LEU A 851 -31.54 -27.30 5.64
N MET A 852 -30.63 -27.98 6.35
CA MET A 852 -30.13 -29.30 5.95
C MET A 852 -31.21 -30.38 6.02
N ARG A 853 -32.10 -30.30 7.01
CA ARG A 853 -33.24 -31.23 7.15
C ARG A 853 -34.27 -31.04 6.04
N GLU A 854 -34.59 -29.80 5.67
CA GLU A 854 -35.57 -29.50 4.61
C GLU A 854 -35.10 -29.91 3.21
N ALA A 855 -33.79 -29.98 2.99
CA ALA A 855 -33.22 -30.52 1.76
C ALA A 855 -33.48 -32.03 1.57
N TYR A 856 -33.95 -32.74 2.60
CA TYR A 856 -34.21 -34.17 2.54
C TYR A 856 -35.30 -34.53 1.52
N PRO A 857 -35.15 -35.61 0.72
CA PRO A 857 -34.13 -36.65 0.77
C PRO A 857 -32.89 -36.39 -0.10
N ARG A 858 -32.67 -35.16 -0.60
CA ARG A 858 -31.49 -34.89 -1.44
C ARG A 858 -30.20 -35.08 -0.64
N PRO A 859 -29.12 -35.56 -1.29
CA PRO A 859 -27.79 -35.57 -0.71
C PRO A 859 -27.35 -34.16 -0.29
N VAL A 860 -26.64 -34.07 0.83
CA VAL A 860 -26.16 -32.79 1.38
C VAL A 860 -24.70 -32.91 1.78
N ILE A 861 -23.91 -31.87 1.51
CA ILE A 861 -22.59 -31.63 2.11
C ILE A 861 -22.66 -30.32 2.88
N PHE A 862 -22.34 -30.36 4.17
CA PHE A 862 -22.19 -29.18 5.02
C PHE A 862 -20.71 -28.89 5.21
N LEU A 863 -20.35 -27.62 5.05
CA LEU A 863 -18.99 -27.06 5.17
C LEU A 863 -19.11 -25.86 6.12
N GLY A 864 -18.90 -26.07 7.42
CA GLY A 864 -19.17 -25.03 8.41
C GLY A 864 -18.05 -24.75 9.42
N TYR A 865 -17.87 -23.48 9.76
CA TYR A 865 -17.15 -23.06 10.96
C TYR A 865 -18.18 -22.82 12.07
N VAL A 866 -18.23 -23.70 13.07
CA VAL A 866 -19.35 -23.77 14.04
C VAL A 866 -18.93 -23.73 15.51
N VAL A 867 -17.64 -23.60 15.81
CA VAL A 867 -17.07 -23.43 17.17
C VAL A 867 -17.70 -24.37 18.21
N THR A 868 -17.37 -25.66 18.13
CA THR A 868 -17.89 -26.71 19.03
C THR A 868 -16.89 -27.86 19.12
N LYS A 869 -17.00 -28.69 20.15
CA LYS A 869 -16.30 -29.99 20.19
C LYS A 869 -17.14 -31.08 19.55
N PRO A 870 -16.52 -32.13 18.97
CA PRO A 870 -17.21 -33.35 18.63
C PRO A 870 -17.98 -33.90 19.84
N HIS A 871 -19.18 -34.44 19.59
CA HIS A 871 -20.08 -35.00 20.61
C HIS A 871 -20.61 -34.02 21.67
N ALA A 872 -20.34 -32.72 21.52
CA ALA A 872 -20.84 -31.71 22.45
C ALA A 872 -22.38 -31.72 22.47
N LYS A 873 -22.95 -31.74 23.67
CA LYS A 873 -24.40 -31.78 23.91
C LYS A 873 -25.03 -30.41 23.73
N ARG A 874 -26.33 -30.39 23.43
CA ARG A 874 -27.14 -29.15 23.42
C ARG A 874 -26.92 -28.36 24.72
N PRO A 875 -26.85 -27.01 24.65
CA PRO A 875 -27.12 -26.15 23.50
C PRO A 875 -25.95 -25.97 22.52
N ALA A 876 -24.84 -26.71 22.67
CA ALA A 876 -23.71 -26.61 21.76
C ALA A 876 -24.09 -27.05 20.33
N PRO A 877 -23.48 -26.44 19.28
CA PRO A 877 -23.81 -26.69 17.88
C PRO A 877 -23.81 -28.14 17.42
N TYR A 878 -22.85 -28.95 17.89
CA TYR A 878 -22.59 -30.28 17.32
C TYR A 878 -23.83 -31.19 17.29
N GLU A 879 -24.47 -31.41 18.44
CA GLU A 879 -25.61 -32.33 18.55
C GLU A 879 -26.81 -31.84 17.73
N ILE A 880 -27.01 -30.52 17.62
CA ILE A 880 -28.07 -29.89 16.82
C ILE A 880 -27.84 -30.18 15.33
N LEU A 881 -26.63 -29.90 14.82
CA LEU A 881 -26.31 -30.08 13.40
C LEU A 881 -26.39 -31.55 12.96
N VAL A 882 -25.95 -32.47 13.81
CA VAL A 882 -25.94 -33.91 13.52
C VAL A 882 -27.33 -34.52 13.66
N GLN A 883 -28.01 -34.34 14.80
CA GLN A 883 -29.29 -34.99 15.06
C GLN A 883 -30.45 -34.25 14.40
N ASP A 884 -30.57 -32.94 14.61
CA ASP A 884 -31.72 -32.17 14.11
C ASP A 884 -31.58 -31.87 12.61
N GLY A 885 -30.34 -31.76 12.13
CA GLY A 885 -30.01 -31.62 10.70
C GLY A 885 -30.02 -32.93 9.91
N LEU A 886 -30.12 -34.08 10.60
CA LEU A 886 -30.04 -35.43 10.01
C LEU A 886 -28.74 -35.65 9.22
N MET A 887 -27.61 -35.28 9.79
CA MET A 887 -26.31 -35.29 9.13
C MET A 887 -25.37 -36.31 9.75
N LEU A 888 -24.48 -36.88 8.94
CA LEU A 888 -23.35 -37.71 9.38
C LEU A 888 -22.10 -36.84 9.49
N ASP A 889 -21.33 -37.02 10.56
CA ASP A 889 -20.03 -36.39 10.69
C ASP A 889 -18.98 -37.08 9.80
N VAL A 890 -18.12 -36.30 9.13
CA VAL A 890 -17.02 -36.81 8.32
C VAL A 890 -16.00 -37.64 9.10
N ASP A 891 -15.86 -37.48 10.42
CA ASP A 891 -15.07 -38.40 11.28
C ASP A 891 -15.35 -38.16 12.78
N PRO A 892 -16.36 -38.79 13.39
CA PRO A 892 -16.69 -38.63 14.81
C PRO A 892 -15.56 -39.04 15.76
N ALA A 893 -14.56 -39.79 15.31
CA ALA A 893 -13.42 -40.19 16.13
C ALA A 893 -12.24 -39.19 16.05
N ASP A 894 -12.33 -38.14 15.22
CA ASP A 894 -11.45 -36.97 15.33
C ASP A 894 -11.96 -36.03 16.42
N GLU A 895 -11.52 -36.28 17.66
CA GLU A 895 -11.85 -35.52 18.87
C GLU A 895 -11.11 -34.16 18.98
N GLU A 896 -10.09 -33.92 18.15
CA GLU A 896 -9.25 -32.71 18.16
C GLU A 896 -9.81 -31.57 17.28
N ARG A 897 -11.07 -31.66 16.83
CA ARG A 897 -11.74 -30.59 16.09
C ARG A 897 -12.36 -29.56 17.03
N TRP A 898 -12.35 -28.29 16.61
CA TRP A 898 -12.87 -27.18 17.39
C TRP A 898 -13.71 -26.19 16.58
N CYS A 899 -13.31 -25.85 15.35
CA CYS A 899 -14.03 -24.84 14.57
C CYS A 899 -14.63 -25.35 13.27
N GLU A 900 -13.85 -26.01 12.42
CA GLU A 900 -14.28 -26.42 11.08
C GLU A 900 -14.83 -27.85 11.07
N TYR A 901 -15.96 -28.04 10.38
CA TYR A 901 -16.67 -29.30 10.26
C TYR A 901 -17.11 -29.55 8.82
N ILE A 902 -16.93 -30.80 8.38
CA ILE A 902 -17.58 -31.35 7.21
C ILE A 902 -18.63 -32.35 7.70
N LEU A 903 -19.89 -32.16 7.34
CA LEU A 903 -20.95 -33.15 7.57
C LEU A 903 -21.56 -33.54 6.23
N PHE A 904 -22.14 -34.73 6.13
CA PHE A 904 -22.70 -35.22 4.87
C PHE A 904 -23.94 -36.09 5.08
N ARG A 905 -24.75 -36.22 4.02
CA ARG A 905 -25.87 -37.16 3.95
C ARG A 905 -26.06 -37.61 2.50
N GLY A 906 -26.45 -38.87 2.29
CA GLY A 906 -26.82 -39.37 0.97
C GLY A 906 -25.64 -39.53 -0.01
N LEU A 907 -24.41 -39.57 0.51
CA LEU A 907 -23.16 -39.78 -0.22
C LEU A 907 -22.32 -40.82 0.53
N ASN A 908 -21.41 -41.50 -0.18
CA ASN A 908 -20.48 -42.44 0.45
C ASN A 908 -19.15 -41.75 0.70
N ARG A 909 -18.79 -41.50 1.96
CA ARG A 909 -17.46 -40.98 2.33
C ARG A 909 -16.40 -42.04 2.09
N VAL A 910 -15.34 -41.70 1.35
CA VAL A 910 -14.22 -42.61 1.06
C VAL A 910 -12.89 -42.17 1.68
N ALA A 911 -12.70 -40.87 1.94
CA ALA A 911 -11.49 -40.37 2.59
C ALA A 911 -11.71 -39.06 3.35
N TYR A 912 -10.88 -38.80 4.36
CA TYR A 912 -10.84 -37.54 5.13
C TYR A 912 -9.40 -37.19 5.51
N ALA A 913 -9.05 -35.90 5.45
CA ALA A 913 -7.73 -35.40 5.81
C ALA A 913 -7.78 -33.97 6.37
N ARG A 914 -6.80 -33.66 7.22
CA ARG A 914 -6.50 -32.30 7.71
C ARG A 914 -5.10 -31.90 7.25
N LEU A 915 -5.01 -30.84 6.46
CA LEU A 915 -3.77 -30.30 5.94
C LEU A 915 -3.35 -29.07 6.72
N ASN A 916 -2.11 -29.04 7.22
CA ASN A 916 -1.57 -27.91 7.97
C ASN A 916 -1.76 -26.57 7.23
N ARG A 917 -1.89 -25.48 8.00
CA ARG A 917 -2.06 -24.08 7.55
C ARG A 917 -0.98 -23.52 6.61
N GLY A 918 0.09 -24.27 6.34
CA GLY A 918 1.08 -23.96 5.31
C GLY A 918 2.43 -23.52 5.84
N SER A 919 3.23 -22.87 4.98
CA SER A 919 4.61 -22.48 5.22
C SER A 919 4.82 -21.55 6.45
N ASN A 920 6.07 -21.13 6.70
CA ASN A 920 6.35 -20.00 7.60
C ASN A 920 6.65 -18.76 6.72
N PRO A 921 5.74 -17.76 6.66
CA PRO A 921 4.49 -17.64 7.42
C PRO A 921 3.33 -18.49 6.88
N SER A 922 2.38 -18.82 7.76
CA SER A 922 1.20 -19.62 7.44
C SER A 922 0.25 -18.84 6.55
N ILE A 923 -0.50 -19.53 5.69
CA ILE A 923 -1.43 -18.88 4.75
C ILE A 923 -2.59 -18.20 5.49
N THR A 924 -3.06 -18.86 6.55
CA THR A 924 -4.11 -18.42 7.45
C THR A 924 -3.83 -19.02 8.84
N ASP A 925 -4.73 -18.82 9.79
CA ASP A 925 -4.69 -19.36 11.14
C ASP A 925 -5.31 -20.75 11.28
N THR A 926 -6.28 -21.12 10.43
CA THR A 926 -6.88 -22.46 10.40
C THR A 926 -6.21 -23.44 9.43
N GLU A 927 -6.32 -24.73 9.72
CA GLU A 927 -5.98 -25.79 8.78
C GLU A 927 -7.00 -25.91 7.64
N LEU A 928 -6.64 -26.68 6.60
CA LEU A 928 -7.56 -27.01 5.52
C LEU A 928 -8.14 -28.41 5.78
N GLN A 929 -9.46 -28.52 5.93
CA GLN A 929 -10.12 -29.83 6.03
C GLN A 929 -10.63 -30.28 4.66
N VAL A 930 -10.37 -31.54 4.29
CA VAL A 930 -10.72 -32.09 2.97
C VAL A 930 -11.32 -33.49 3.12
N ALA A 931 -12.42 -33.76 2.42
CA ALA A 931 -13.08 -35.04 2.38
C ALA A 931 -13.40 -35.46 0.94
N LYS A 932 -13.31 -36.77 0.66
CA LYS A 932 -13.68 -37.37 -0.62
C LYS A 932 -14.96 -38.18 -0.47
N PHE A 933 -15.89 -37.98 -1.38
CA PHE A 933 -17.19 -38.67 -1.44
C PHE A 933 -17.40 -39.29 -2.81
N THR A 934 -17.99 -40.49 -2.87
CA THR A 934 -18.53 -41.04 -4.12
C THR A 934 -20.03 -40.78 -4.18
N VAL A 935 -20.51 -40.38 -5.36
CA VAL A 935 -21.93 -40.12 -5.61
C VAL A 935 -22.60 -41.39 -6.10
N PRO A 936 -23.52 -42.01 -5.32
CA PRO A 936 -24.19 -43.24 -5.72
C PRO A 936 -24.91 -43.09 -7.07
N THR A 937 -24.98 -44.18 -7.84
CA THR A 937 -25.76 -44.25 -9.09
C THR A 937 -27.25 -44.48 -8.85
N GLU A 938 -27.60 -45.14 -7.73
CA GLU A 938 -28.97 -45.27 -7.25
C GLU A 938 -29.13 -44.44 -5.96
N PRO A 939 -30.28 -43.78 -5.73
CA PRO A 939 -30.54 -43.14 -4.44
C PRO A 939 -30.40 -44.19 -3.33
N LEU A 940 -29.57 -43.89 -2.32
CA LEU A 940 -29.38 -44.76 -1.16
C LEU A 940 -30.75 -45.18 -0.58
N LYS A 941 -31.07 -46.49 -0.67
CA LYS A 941 -32.33 -47.09 -0.17
C LYS A 941 -32.57 -46.88 1.32
N LEU A 942 -31.55 -46.42 2.06
CA LEU A 942 -31.55 -46.21 3.52
C LEU A 942 -32.49 -45.09 3.99
N TRP A 943 -32.94 -44.19 3.11
CA TRP A 943 -33.62 -42.95 3.50
C TRP A 943 -35.13 -42.93 3.18
N THR A 944 -35.80 -44.08 3.09
CA THR A 944 -37.25 -44.12 2.73
C THR A 944 -38.22 -44.16 3.92
N ASN A 945 -37.75 -44.35 5.17
CA ASN A 945 -38.65 -44.55 6.34
C ASN A 945 -38.45 -43.55 7.51
N ALA A 946 -37.75 -42.43 7.31
CA ALA A 946 -37.15 -41.63 8.39
C ALA A 946 -38.06 -40.63 9.14
N PHE A 947 -39.36 -40.57 8.89
CA PHE A 947 -40.26 -39.73 9.71
C PHE A 947 -40.87 -40.48 10.91
N ASP A 948 -40.97 -41.81 10.85
CA ASP A 948 -41.61 -42.63 11.89
C ASP A 948 -40.64 -43.52 12.68
N GLN A 949 -39.34 -43.50 12.36
CA GLN A 949 -38.29 -44.21 13.10
C GLN A 949 -37.21 -43.26 13.61
N PRO A 950 -36.62 -43.52 14.80
CA PRO A 950 -35.50 -42.73 15.30
C PRO A 950 -34.34 -42.76 14.29
N PHE A 951 -33.61 -41.64 14.16
CA PHE A 951 -32.42 -41.53 13.33
C PHE A 951 -31.40 -42.62 13.71
N VAL A 952 -31.34 -43.70 12.94
CA VAL A 952 -30.33 -44.76 13.11
C VAL A 952 -29.19 -44.45 12.17
N VAL A 953 -28.07 -43.99 12.74
CA VAL A 953 -26.80 -43.81 12.01
C VAL A 953 -26.35 -45.18 11.50
N ASP A 954 -26.22 -45.33 10.19
CA ASP A 954 -25.58 -46.49 9.60
C ASP A 954 -24.07 -46.44 9.89
N LEU A 955 -23.69 -47.06 11.01
CA LEU A 955 -22.30 -47.12 11.47
C LEU A 955 -21.39 -47.91 10.52
N SER A 956 -21.94 -48.70 9.58
CA SER A 956 -21.15 -49.49 8.63
C SER A 956 -20.29 -48.63 7.68
N GLN A 957 -20.63 -47.34 7.53
CA GLN A 957 -19.84 -46.38 6.75
C GLN A 957 -18.63 -45.82 7.51
N PHE A 958 -18.48 -46.12 8.81
CA PHE A 958 -17.41 -45.63 9.68
C PHE A 958 -16.22 -46.59 9.84
N ASN A 959 -16.18 -47.63 9.03
CA ASN A 959 -15.07 -48.57 9.04
C ASN A 959 -13.84 -47.96 8.38
N ARG A 960 -12.88 -47.58 9.23
CA ARG A 960 -11.55 -47.20 8.78
C ARG A 960 -10.86 -48.42 8.16
N VAL A 961 -10.19 -48.20 7.04
CA VAL A 961 -9.44 -49.22 6.32
C VAL A 961 -8.03 -48.73 6.00
N ASP A 962 -7.11 -49.67 5.86
CA ASP A 962 -5.77 -49.37 5.38
C ASP A 962 -5.80 -48.84 3.93
N GLU A 963 -4.87 -47.91 3.64
CA GLU A 963 -4.76 -47.27 2.33
C GLU A 963 -4.58 -48.28 1.19
N SER A 964 -3.94 -49.43 1.45
CA SER A 964 -3.72 -50.47 0.44
C SER A 964 -5.01 -51.04 -0.14
N LEU A 965 -6.11 -51.04 0.62
CA LEU A 965 -7.42 -51.54 0.20
C LEU A 965 -8.19 -50.55 -0.69
N VAL A 966 -7.75 -49.30 -0.73
CA VAL A 966 -8.48 -48.17 -1.34
C VAL A 966 -8.00 -47.95 -2.78
N PRO A 967 -8.88 -47.75 -3.77
CA PRO A 967 -8.48 -47.44 -5.15
C PRO A 967 -7.67 -46.14 -5.26
N MET A 968 -6.73 -46.05 -6.20
CA MET A 968 -5.87 -44.87 -6.35
C MET A 968 -6.62 -43.53 -6.46
N PRO A 969 -7.72 -43.39 -7.23
CA PRO A 969 -8.46 -42.10 -7.31
C PRO A 969 -9.04 -41.63 -5.96
N HIS A 970 -9.30 -42.57 -5.04
CA HIS A 970 -9.85 -42.25 -3.71
C HIS A 970 -8.75 -41.86 -2.72
N ARG A 971 -7.47 -42.15 -3.02
CA ARG A 971 -6.33 -41.80 -2.17
C ARG A 971 -6.02 -40.32 -2.26
N PHE A 972 -5.47 -39.74 -1.19
CA PHE A 972 -4.88 -38.41 -1.28
C PHE A 972 -3.44 -38.49 -1.81
N ASP A 973 -2.98 -37.41 -2.44
CA ASP A 973 -1.62 -37.37 -2.99
C ASP A 973 -0.56 -37.56 -1.88
N PRO A 974 0.35 -38.55 -2.03
CA PRO A 974 1.38 -38.83 -1.02
C PRO A 974 2.36 -37.67 -0.79
N LYS A 975 2.42 -36.67 -1.69
CA LYS A 975 3.29 -35.48 -1.52
C LYS A 975 3.02 -34.69 -0.24
N PHE A 976 1.83 -34.82 0.35
CA PHE A 976 1.46 -34.18 1.61
C PHE A 976 1.93 -34.95 2.86
N ARG A 977 2.56 -36.12 2.70
CA ARG A 977 3.21 -36.84 3.82
C ARG A 977 4.56 -36.20 4.17
N GLY A 978 5.07 -36.47 5.39
CA GLY A 978 6.38 -35.99 5.85
C GLY A 978 6.48 -34.47 5.92
N TYR A 979 7.44 -33.88 5.19
CA TYR A 979 7.61 -32.41 5.13
C TYR A 979 6.53 -31.70 4.28
N GLY A 980 5.70 -32.46 3.58
CA GLY A 980 4.58 -31.94 2.81
C GLY A 980 4.95 -31.15 1.56
N PHE A 981 3.94 -30.54 0.97
CA PHE A 981 4.06 -29.68 -0.20
C PHE A 981 3.88 -28.22 0.19
N ARG A 982 4.91 -27.39 -0.03
CA ARG A 982 4.92 -25.96 0.30
C ARG A 982 4.54 -25.64 1.76
N GLY A 983 4.89 -26.54 2.68
CA GLY A 983 4.57 -26.41 4.11
C GLY A 983 3.19 -26.94 4.49
N HIS A 984 2.39 -27.44 3.54
CA HIS A 984 1.15 -28.16 3.83
C HIS A 984 1.45 -29.64 3.92
N TYR A 985 1.15 -30.24 5.07
CA TYR A 985 1.32 -31.67 5.31
C TYR A 985 0.13 -32.21 6.11
N PHE A 986 -0.10 -33.51 6.06
CA PHE A 986 -1.13 -34.16 6.88
C PHE A 986 -0.81 -33.98 8.36
N GLN A 987 -1.80 -33.53 9.12
CA GLN A 987 -1.67 -33.28 10.55
C GLN A 987 -2.83 -33.88 11.34
N VAL A 988 -2.64 -33.96 12.66
CA VAL A 988 -3.61 -34.44 13.66
C VAL A 988 -3.94 -35.92 13.52
N LEU A 989 -4.60 -36.33 12.43
CA LEU A 989 -5.01 -37.70 12.16
C LEU A 989 -3.79 -38.64 12.09
N ARG A 990 -3.94 -39.84 12.65
CA ARG A 990 -2.89 -40.87 12.74
C ARG A 990 -3.34 -42.12 12.00
N THR A 991 -2.54 -42.59 11.04
CA THR A 991 -2.74 -43.89 10.38
C THR A 991 -2.46 -45.04 11.35
N GLU A 992 -2.75 -46.28 10.96
CA GLU A 992 -2.56 -47.47 11.83
C GLU A 992 -1.11 -47.64 12.33
N ASP A 993 -0.13 -47.17 11.56
CA ASP A 993 1.29 -47.13 11.91
C ASP A 993 1.69 -45.97 12.85
N GLY A 994 0.73 -45.14 13.27
CA GLY A 994 0.93 -44.00 14.15
C GLY A 994 1.55 -42.78 13.46
N THR A 995 1.66 -42.75 12.13
CA THR A 995 2.18 -41.58 11.41
C THR A 995 1.07 -40.58 11.05
N PRO A 996 1.37 -39.27 10.90
CA PRO A 996 0.38 -38.31 10.42
C PRO A 996 -0.06 -38.65 8.98
N GLY A 997 -1.37 -38.78 8.76
CA GLY A 997 -1.89 -39.19 7.46
C GLY A 997 -3.41 -39.10 7.34
N PRO A 998 -3.94 -39.27 6.12
CA PRO A 998 -5.38 -39.29 5.87
C PRO A 998 -6.04 -40.55 6.42
N MET A 999 -7.35 -40.47 6.65
CA MET A 999 -8.22 -41.60 6.99
C MET A 999 -9.01 -42.06 5.76
N TYR A 1000 -9.14 -43.36 5.58
CA TYR A 1000 -9.89 -43.96 4.48
C TYR A 1000 -11.01 -44.86 4.97
N TYR A 1001 -12.07 -44.96 4.16
CA TYR A 1001 -13.33 -45.62 4.54
C TYR A 1001 -13.86 -46.48 3.40
N LEU A 1002 -14.38 -47.66 3.75
CA LEU A 1002 -15.13 -48.56 2.88
C LEU A 1002 -16.31 -49.14 3.67
N SER A 1003 -17.40 -49.49 2.98
CA SER A 1003 -18.46 -50.28 3.63
C SER A 1003 -17.96 -51.69 3.98
N GLU A 1004 -18.63 -52.39 4.89
CA GLU A 1004 -18.28 -53.79 5.22
C GLU A 1004 -18.32 -54.71 3.98
N GLU A 1005 -19.32 -54.51 3.11
CA GLU A 1005 -19.46 -55.29 1.88
C GLU A 1005 -18.32 -55.00 0.90
N GLU A 1006 -17.95 -53.72 0.74
CA GLU A 1006 -16.83 -53.31 -0.12
C GLU A 1006 -15.49 -53.82 0.41
N LYS A 1007 -15.29 -53.76 1.73
CA LYS A 1007 -14.10 -54.27 2.40
C LYS A 1007 -13.98 -55.79 2.24
N ALA A 1008 -15.06 -56.53 2.47
CA ALA A 1008 -15.09 -57.97 2.28
C ALA A 1008 -14.79 -58.36 0.83
N ALA A 1009 -15.45 -57.72 -0.14
CA ALA A 1009 -15.21 -57.97 -1.56
C ALA A 1009 -13.75 -57.67 -1.98
N LYS A 1010 -13.11 -56.65 -1.39
CA LYS A 1010 -11.71 -56.32 -1.65
C LYS A 1010 -10.75 -57.34 -1.05
N LEU A 1011 -11.00 -57.78 0.19
CA LEU A 1011 -10.19 -58.81 0.83
C LEU A 1011 -10.29 -60.14 0.07
N ASP A 1012 -11.48 -60.52 -0.37
CA ASP A 1012 -11.69 -61.71 -1.21
C ASP A 1012 -10.95 -61.61 -2.54
N ALA A 1013 -11.01 -60.46 -3.21
CA ALA A 1013 -10.26 -60.23 -4.46
C ALA A 1013 -8.74 -60.31 -4.25
N MET A 1014 -8.21 -59.78 -3.13
CA MET A 1014 -6.78 -59.87 -2.80
C MET A 1014 -6.36 -61.31 -2.47
N ALA A 1015 -7.21 -62.07 -1.78
CA ALA A 1015 -6.97 -63.48 -1.50
C ALA A 1015 -6.91 -64.31 -2.80
N GLN A 1016 -7.82 -64.06 -3.74
CA GLN A 1016 -7.83 -64.72 -5.05
C GLN A 1016 -6.58 -64.39 -5.89
N VAL A 1017 -6.10 -63.16 -5.85
CA VAL A 1017 -4.84 -62.76 -6.53
C VAL A 1017 -3.62 -63.42 -5.87
N SER A 1018 -3.59 -63.51 -4.53
CA SER A 1018 -2.51 -64.18 -3.81
C SER A 1018 -2.45 -65.69 -4.13
N GLU A 1019 -3.60 -66.36 -4.22
CA GLU A 1019 -3.67 -67.77 -4.63
C GLU A 1019 -3.22 -67.98 -6.08
N CYS A 1020 -3.55 -67.05 -6.99
CA CYS A 1020 -3.15 -67.09 -8.40
C CYS A 1020 -1.65 -66.78 -8.61
N THR A 1021 -1.00 -66.07 -7.68
CA THR A 1021 0.44 -65.76 -7.74
C THR A 1021 1.31 -66.83 -7.05
N GLN A 1022 0.70 -67.69 -6.23
CA GLN A 1022 1.35 -68.85 -5.61
C GLN A 1022 1.27 -70.13 -6.46
N GLN A 1023 0.38 -70.17 -7.45
CA GLN A 1023 0.38 -71.15 -8.54
C GLN A 1023 1.32 -70.70 -9.67
#